data_AF-A0AAE3QMX6-F1
#
_entry.id   AF-A0AAE3QMX6-F1
#
_cell.length_a   1.000
_cell.length_b   1.000
_cell.length_c   1.000
_cell.angle_alpha   90.00
_cell.angle_beta   90.00
_cell.angle_gamma   90.00
#
_symmetry.space_group_name_H-M   'P 1'
#
loop_
_entity.id
_entity.type
_entity.pdbx_description
1 polymer ?
#
loop_
_entity_poly.entity_id
_entity_poly.type
_entity_poly.pdbx_seq_one_letter_code
_entity_poly.pdbx_strand_id
1 'polypeptide(L)'
;MIKQDATDHRQLHIESYQADLVVVGGGLSGTCCAITAARAGIQVILVQDRPVLGGNSSSEVRLWVLGATSHMGNNNRWAREGGVIDEILLENTYRNPEGNPVIFDTVLLEKVMLEPNIRLLLNTAVFDVTKSNAQTISSVKAFCSQNGTLYELSAPLFCDASGDGVVAFGVGAAFRMGAESTTEFGEKFAPSTEYGELLGHSIYFYTKDTGKSVRFVPPAYALQDITQIPRYRRFTAKEQGCQLWWLEYGGRLDTVHDTEAIKWELWKVVYGVWHYIKNSGNFPEADTMTLEWVGTIPGKRESRRFEGDYMICQQDIVEQRTHYDAVAFGGWSIDLHPADGVFSEKPGCNQWHSKGIYQIPYRCLYSRNITNLFIAGRIISATHVAFGSTRVMGTSAYGAQAAGMAAALCYKGQLVPRQLTEIDHIKVLQNELQKTGQYIPGFKLVDPADLVQNAQISASSELVLTELPTNGEWFALQDSAAQLLPLRSGTPMPEIVTWVHASADTELVVELRCSGNATNHTPEVILSRQSIYIQSGRRSIHLNFNVSVEEDTYVFICFLKNSLIEMCYSNVRISGILSAFNKTNPAVSNYGKQQPVEDLGVDAFEFWCPDRRPNGKNIAMQINPGIALFKADNVRNGIARPTNQPNAWIADLTDEKPTLLLEWPDIQTIRKIELSFDTDFDHPLETVLMQHPETIMPFCIQDFSLCNDRNERIYEKQGNYQTRHTIQFYTPIYTRQLKLHLQKSHQTVAVSLMEIRCYQ
;
A
#
# COMPACT_ATOMS: atom_id res chain seq x y z
N MET A 1 -19.59 -41.94 28.06
CA MET A 1 -20.19 -40.94 28.97
C MET A 1 -19.15 -40.60 30.03
N ILE A 2 -18.75 -39.33 30.14
CA ILE A 2 -17.90 -38.87 31.24
C ILE A 2 -18.84 -38.56 32.42
N LYS A 3 -18.63 -39.20 33.58
CA LYS A 3 -19.33 -38.91 34.84
C LYS A 3 -18.31 -38.32 35.82
N GLN A 4 -18.61 -37.17 36.40
CA GLN A 4 -17.79 -36.50 37.40
C GLN A 4 -18.69 -36.08 38.56
N ASP A 5 -18.20 -36.25 39.79
CA ASP A 5 -18.89 -35.82 41.00
C ASP A 5 -18.89 -34.28 41.14
N ALA A 6 -19.73 -33.76 42.05
CA ALA A 6 -19.75 -32.34 42.38
C ALA A 6 -18.44 -31.92 43.08
N THR A 7 -17.90 -30.76 42.71
CA THR A 7 -16.69 -30.15 43.30
C THR A 7 -16.94 -28.66 43.55
N ASP A 8 -16.20 -28.05 44.48
CA ASP A 8 -16.35 -26.62 44.82
C ASP A 8 -16.05 -25.68 43.65
N HIS A 9 -15.07 -26.06 42.82
CA HIS A 9 -14.74 -25.36 41.57
C HIS A 9 -14.15 -26.34 40.55
N ARG A 10 -14.13 -25.93 39.29
CA ARG A 10 -13.42 -26.61 38.19
C ARG A 10 -12.48 -25.61 37.54
N GLN A 11 -11.28 -26.06 37.16
CA GLN A 11 -10.33 -25.24 36.43
C GLN A 11 -10.55 -25.43 34.92
N LEU A 12 -10.27 -24.37 34.16
CA LEU A 12 -10.20 -24.47 32.70
C LEU A 12 -9.02 -25.37 32.31
N HIS A 13 -9.09 -25.97 31.12
CA HIS A 13 -7.93 -26.60 30.52
C HIS A 13 -6.88 -25.52 30.25
N ILE A 14 -5.65 -25.70 30.72
CA ILE A 14 -4.58 -24.71 30.59
C ILE A 14 -3.51 -25.23 29.64
N GLU A 15 -3.13 -24.41 28.66
CA GLU A 15 -1.98 -24.67 27.79
C GLU A 15 -0.97 -23.53 27.89
N SER A 16 0.27 -23.87 28.25
CA SER A 16 1.37 -22.92 28.35
C SER A 16 2.29 -23.04 27.16
N TYR A 17 2.54 -21.91 26.47
CA TYR A 17 3.45 -21.86 25.33
C TYR A 17 4.52 -20.79 25.50
N GLN A 18 5.69 -21.09 24.97
CA GLN A 18 6.82 -20.19 24.92
C GLN A 18 7.23 -19.96 23.46
N ALA A 19 7.59 -18.73 23.14
CA ALA A 19 8.12 -18.34 21.85
C ALA A 19 9.15 -17.23 22.00
N ASP A 20 9.74 -16.81 20.89
CA ASP A 20 10.68 -15.69 20.86
C ASP A 20 9.94 -14.35 20.75
N LEU A 21 8.77 -14.37 20.10
CA LEU A 21 7.86 -13.24 19.96
C LEU A 21 6.40 -13.68 20.13
N VAL A 22 5.63 -12.95 20.96
CA VAL A 22 4.16 -13.03 20.97
C VAL A 22 3.59 -11.81 20.25
N VAL A 23 2.80 -12.04 19.20
CA VAL A 23 2.07 -11.00 18.46
C VAL A 23 0.59 -11.09 18.81
N VAL A 24 0.01 -10.02 19.33
CA VAL A 24 -1.41 -9.97 19.72
C VAL A 24 -2.19 -9.11 18.73
N GLY A 25 -3.15 -9.71 18.05
CA GLY A 25 -3.96 -9.12 16.98
C GLY A 25 -3.57 -9.63 15.60
N GLY A 26 -4.45 -10.38 14.95
CA GLY A 26 -4.32 -10.94 13.60
C GLY A 26 -4.87 -10.05 12.48
N GLY A 27 -4.92 -8.72 12.69
CA GLY A 27 -5.10 -7.77 11.60
C GLY A 27 -3.94 -7.82 10.60
N LEU A 28 -4.03 -7.12 9.47
CA LEU A 28 -2.92 -7.11 8.49
C LEU A 28 -1.56 -6.75 9.10
N SER A 29 -1.53 -5.83 10.07
CA SER A 29 -0.32 -5.51 10.83
C SER A 29 0.27 -6.72 11.57
N GLY A 30 -0.51 -7.41 12.39
CA GLY A 30 0.01 -8.56 13.13
C GLY A 30 0.32 -9.75 12.24
N THR A 31 -0.46 -9.98 11.17
CA THR A 31 -0.18 -10.99 10.16
C THR A 31 1.16 -10.75 9.47
N CYS A 32 1.40 -9.53 8.96
CA CYS A 32 2.68 -9.18 8.32
C CYS A 32 3.84 -9.23 9.33
N CYS A 33 3.67 -8.72 10.55
CA CYS A 33 4.67 -8.80 11.62
C CYS A 33 5.07 -10.25 11.91
N ALA A 34 4.10 -11.15 12.09
CA ALA A 34 4.34 -12.55 12.42
C ALA A 34 5.04 -13.30 11.28
N ILE A 35 4.59 -13.13 10.03
CA ILE A 35 5.23 -13.75 8.86
C ILE A 35 6.67 -13.27 8.73
N THR A 36 6.94 -11.97 8.86
CA THR A 36 8.29 -11.43 8.74
C THR A 36 9.22 -11.94 9.83
N ALA A 37 8.78 -11.93 11.10
CA ALA A 37 9.54 -12.46 12.21
C ALA A 37 9.84 -13.97 12.05
N ALA A 38 8.84 -14.74 11.65
CA ALA A 38 8.95 -16.18 11.41
C ALA A 38 9.95 -16.51 10.30
N ARG A 39 9.87 -15.81 9.16
CA ARG A 39 10.82 -15.96 8.03
C ARG A 39 12.22 -15.47 8.36
N ALA A 40 12.35 -14.50 9.26
CA ALA A 40 13.62 -14.08 9.83
C ALA A 40 14.19 -15.12 10.83
N GLY A 41 13.47 -16.21 11.12
CA GLY A 41 13.99 -17.39 11.79
C GLY A 41 13.71 -17.48 13.29
N ILE A 42 12.78 -16.69 13.83
CA ILE A 42 12.37 -16.78 15.25
C ILE A 42 10.98 -17.43 15.40
N GLN A 43 10.72 -18.08 16.52
CA GLN A 43 9.42 -18.69 16.83
C GLN A 43 8.41 -17.61 17.24
N VAL A 44 7.23 -17.64 16.64
CA VAL A 44 6.18 -16.65 16.84
C VAL A 44 4.89 -17.31 17.31
N ILE A 45 4.23 -16.73 18.31
CA ILE A 45 2.83 -17.03 18.61
C ILE A 45 1.98 -15.84 18.13
N LEU A 46 1.13 -16.06 17.15
CA LEU A 46 0.16 -15.08 16.66
C LEU A 46 -1.21 -15.35 17.28
N VAL A 47 -1.70 -14.41 18.07
CA VAL A 47 -2.97 -14.51 18.80
C VAL A 47 -4.01 -13.62 18.14
N GLN A 48 -5.15 -14.18 17.74
CA GLN A 48 -6.27 -13.44 17.16
C GLN A 48 -7.56 -13.82 17.86
N ASP A 49 -8.30 -12.81 18.31
CA ASP A 49 -9.52 -12.94 19.11
C ASP A 49 -10.73 -13.47 18.33
N ARG A 50 -10.61 -13.59 17.00
CA ARG A 50 -11.68 -13.95 16.06
C ARG A 50 -11.25 -15.06 15.08
N PRO A 51 -12.16 -15.64 14.27
CA PRO A 51 -11.84 -16.82 13.47
C PRO A 51 -11.12 -16.52 12.14
N VAL A 52 -10.94 -15.25 11.79
CA VAL A 52 -10.29 -14.82 10.55
C VAL A 52 -9.18 -13.81 10.81
N LEU A 53 -8.26 -13.70 9.85
CA LEU A 53 -7.17 -12.72 9.83
C LEU A 53 -7.55 -11.52 8.94
N GLY A 54 -6.80 -10.43 9.06
CA GLY A 54 -6.95 -9.22 8.23
C GLY A 54 -7.58 -8.03 8.97
N GLY A 55 -8.31 -8.28 10.06
CA GLY A 55 -8.89 -7.20 10.86
C GLY A 55 -9.97 -6.46 10.05
N ASN A 56 -9.84 -5.15 9.87
CA ASN A 56 -10.81 -4.38 9.09
C ASN A 56 -10.89 -4.82 7.61
N SER A 57 -9.86 -5.47 7.05
CA SER A 57 -9.89 -6.00 5.68
C SER A 57 -10.44 -7.42 5.54
N SER A 58 -10.72 -8.08 6.66
CA SER A 58 -11.32 -9.43 6.66
C SER A 58 -12.76 -9.41 6.16
N SER A 59 -13.35 -10.58 5.95
CA SER A 59 -14.78 -10.69 5.61
C SER A 59 -15.75 -10.17 6.65
N GLU A 60 -15.30 -9.90 7.89
CA GLU A 60 -16.11 -9.36 8.99
C GLU A 60 -16.42 -7.86 8.83
N VAL A 61 -15.55 -7.12 8.14
CA VAL A 61 -15.68 -5.65 7.96
C VAL A 61 -15.58 -5.26 6.48
N ARG A 62 -14.80 -5.98 5.68
CA ARG A 62 -14.67 -5.85 4.22
C ARG A 62 -14.13 -4.51 3.74
N LEU A 63 -13.22 -3.90 4.49
CA LEU A 63 -12.50 -2.72 4.03
C LEU A 63 -11.43 -3.13 3.00
N TRP A 64 -11.35 -2.43 1.87
CA TRP A 64 -10.28 -2.66 0.89
C TRP A 64 -8.91 -2.32 1.47
N VAL A 65 -7.86 -2.98 0.99
CA VAL A 65 -6.49 -2.59 1.33
C VAL A 65 -6.02 -1.50 0.38
N LEU A 66 -5.77 -0.31 0.94
CA LEU A 66 -5.13 0.82 0.25
C LEU A 66 -3.87 1.24 1.02
N GLY A 67 -3.13 2.20 0.48
CA GLY A 67 -1.84 2.62 1.03
C GLY A 67 -1.24 3.82 0.31
N ALA A 68 0.08 3.89 0.31
CA ALA A 68 0.85 5.07 -0.07
C ALA A 68 0.68 5.56 -1.51
N THR A 69 0.19 4.73 -2.44
CA THR A 69 -0.14 5.20 -3.81
C THR A 69 -1.21 6.27 -3.80
N SER A 70 -2.18 6.21 -2.87
CA SER A 70 -3.36 7.07 -2.86
C SER A 70 -3.94 7.25 -4.27
N HIS A 71 -4.00 6.13 -5.02
CA HIS A 71 -3.94 6.10 -6.48
C HIS A 71 -5.05 6.86 -7.22
N MET A 72 -6.16 7.21 -6.56
CA MET A 72 -7.26 8.00 -7.14
C MET A 72 -7.17 9.51 -6.85
N GLY A 73 -6.32 9.92 -5.89
CA GLY A 73 -6.36 11.26 -5.31
C GLY A 73 -5.00 11.89 -5.04
N ASN A 74 -3.89 11.26 -5.42
CA ASN A 74 -2.56 11.87 -5.25
C ASN A 74 -1.60 11.53 -6.39
N ASN A 75 -0.47 12.23 -6.41
CA ASN A 75 0.56 12.13 -7.43
C ASN A 75 1.60 11.06 -7.14
N ASN A 76 1.57 10.38 -6.00
CA ASN A 76 2.55 9.37 -5.62
C ASN A 76 2.66 8.26 -6.67
N ARG A 77 3.81 8.15 -7.36
CA ARG A 77 4.04 7.10 -8.35
C ARG A 77 4.94 6.00 -7.82
N TRP A 78 4.66 4.77 -8.24
CA TRP A 78 5.43 3.56 -7.84
C TRP A 78 5.56 3.37 -6.32
N ALA A 79 4.56 3.88 -5.59
CA ALA A 79 4.56 3.99 -4.14
C ALA A 79 3.84 2.83 -3.45
N ARG A 80 3.39 1.79 -4.17
CA ARG A 80 2.73 0.65 -3.50
C ARG A 80 3.70 -0.05 -2.56
N GLU A 81 3.22 -0.36 -1.35
CA GLU A 81 3.99 -1.04 -0.33
C GLU A 81 4.51 -2.40 -0.86
N GLY A 82 5.79 -2.70 -0.58
CA GLY A 82 6.47 -3.93 -1.00
C GLY A 82 6.41 -5.06 0.05
N GLY A 83 7.23 -6.11 -0.13
CA GLY A 83 7.42 -7.14 0.90
C GLY A 83 6.24 -8.09 1.08
N VAL A 84 5.90 -8.41 2.34
CA VAL A 84 4.85 -9.40 2.67
C VAL A 84 3.46 -8.89 2.25
N ILE A 85 3.18 -7.59 2.41
CA ILE A 85 1.87 -7.06 2.00
C ILE A 85 1.71 -7.08 0.47
N ASP A 86 2.77 -6.80 -0.29
CA ASP A 86 2.80 -6.94 -1.74
C ASP A 86 2.53 -8.38 -2.18
N GLU A 87 3.21 -9.35 -1.55
CA GLU A 87 3.00 -10.78 -1.80
C GLU A 87 1.55 -11.21 -1.58
N ILE A 88 0.94 -10.74 -0.49
CA ILE A 88 -0.47 -11.01 -0.15
C ILE A 88 -1.41 -10.41 -1.19
N LEU A 89 -1.17 -9.16 -1.61
CA LEU A 89 -2.03 -8.48 -2.57
C LEU A 89 -1.92 -9.11 -3.97
N LEU A 90 -0.73 -9.50 -4.40
CA LEU A 90 -0.53 -10.21 -5.67
C LEU A 90 -1.16 -11.61 -5.66
N GLU A 91 -1.04 -12.33 -4.54
CA GLU A 91 -1.73 -13.61 -4.36
C GLU A 91 -3.25 -13.43 -4.46
N ASN A 92 -3.79 -12.37 -3.84
CA ASN A 92 -5.21 -12.04 -3.93
C ASN A 92 -5.61 -11.69 -5.36
N THR A 93 -4.89 -10.84 -6.07
CA THR A 93 -5.20 -10.51 -7.48
C THR A 93 -5.16 -11.74 -8.38
N TYR A 94 -4.25 -12.69 -8.11
CA TYR A 94 -4.15 -13.93 -8.88
C TYR A 94 -5.32 -14.90 -8.64
N ARG A 95 -5.73 -15.10 -7.38
CA ARG A 95 -6.74 -16.11 -6.99
C ARG A 95 -8.15 -15.58 -6.78
N ASN A 96 -8.31 -14.27 -6.66
CA ASN A 96 -9.56 -13.60 -6.29
C ASN A 96 -9.89 -12.42 -7.23
N PRO A 97 -9.94 -12.63 -8.56
CA PRO A 97 -10.19 -11.54 -9.51
C PRO A 97 -11.52 -10.82 -9.29
N GLU A 98 -12.51 -11.49 -8.69
CA GLU A 98 -13.82 -10.92 -8.40
C GLU A 98 -13.84 -10.05 -7.11
N GLY A 99 -12.77 -10.06 -6.31
CA GLY A 99 -12.68 -9.29 -5.07
C GLY A 99 -13.59 -9.82 -3.96
N ASN A 100 -13.67 -11.15 -3.81
CA ASN A 100 -14.47 -11.81 -2.78
C ASN A 100 -13.74 -11.79 -1.42
N PRO A 101 -14.31 -11.17 -0.38
CA PRO A 101 -13.65 -11.04 0.91
C PRO A 101 -13.42 -12.38 1.62
N VAL A 102 -14.23 -13.41 1.37
CA VAL A 102 -14.05 -14.74 1.97
C VAL A 102 -12.84 -15.46 1.37
N ILE A 103 -12.58 -15.26 0.06
CA ILE A 103 -11.36 -15.80 -0.57
C ILE A 103 -10.13 -15.09 0.00
N PHE A 104 -10.21 -13.77 0.23
CA PHE A 104 -9.11 -13.03 0.83
C PHE A 104 -8.77 -13.53 2.25
N ASP A 105 -9.76 -13.89 3.08
CA ASP A 105 -9.52 -14.51 4.38
C ASP A 105 -8.70 -15.81 4.24
N THR A 106 -9.03 -16.64 3.24
CA THR A 106 -8.29 -17.90 2.99
C THR A 106 -6.86 -17.64 2.53
N VAL A 107 -6.61 -16.60 1.73
CA VAL A 107 -5.26 -16.19 1.34
C VAL A 107 -4.43 -15.84 2.57
N LEU A 108 -4.98 -15.04 3.49
CA LEU A 108 -4.26 -14.65 4.71
C LEU A 108 -4.00 -15.86 5.63
N LEU A 109 -5.00 -16.72 5.82
CA LEU A 109 -4.85 -17.92 6.64
C LEU A 109 -3.80 -18.87 6.06
N GLU A 110 -3.83 -19.13 4.75
CA GLU A 110 -2.85 -20.00 4.09
C GLU A 110 -1.44 -19.44 4.20
N LYS A 111 -1.24 -18.14 3.98
CA LYS A 111 0.07 -17.49 4.13
C LYS A 111 0.64 -17.66 5.53
N VAL A 112 -0.18 -17.56 6.59
CA VAL A 112 0.28 -17.81 7.96
C VAL A 112 0.51 -19.28 8.25
N MET A 113 -0.39 -20.16 7.81
CA MET A 113 -0.30 -21.61 8.07
C MET A 113 0.90 -22.28 7.39
N LEU A 114 1.38 -21.71 6.28
CA LEU A 114 2.58 -22.18 5.59
C LEU A 114 3.89 -21.79 6.29
N GLU A 115 3.85 -20.90 7.28
CA GLU A 115 5.04 -20.52 8.05
C GLU A 115 5.26 -21.48 9.23
N PRO A 116 6.28 -22.35 9.19
CA PRO A 116 6.48 -23.39 10.21
C PRO A 116 6.85 -22.84 11.59
N ASN A 117 7.35 -21.60 11.64
CA ASN A 117 7.74 -20.92 12.88
C ASN A 117 6.58 -20.14 13.52
N ILE A 118 5.35 -20.18 12.96
CA ILE A 118 4.18 -19.54 13.54
C ILE A 118 3.27 -20.57 14.20
N ARG A 119 2.96 -20.34 15.47
CA ARG A 119 1.79 -20.92 16.14
C ARG A 119 0.64 -19.92 16.08
N LEU A 120 -0.39 -20.24 15.30
CA LEU A 120 -1.60 -19.43 15.19
C LEU A 120 -2.65 -19.87 16.22
N LEU A 121 -3.14 -18.92 17.02
CA LEU A 121 -4.25 -19.10 17.96
C LEU A 121 -5.42 -18.20 17.56
N LEU A 122 -6.41 -18.77 16.86
CA LEU A 122 -7.65 -18.08 16.49
C LEU A 122 -8.69 -18.14 17.61
N ASN A 123 -9.69 -17.26 17.56
CA ASN A 123 -10.76 -17.15 18.57
C ASN A 123 -10.26 -17.01 20.01
N THR A 124 -9.05 -16.48 20.17
CA THR A 124 -8.30 -16.46 21.44
C THR A 124 -8.06 -15.01 21.84
N ALA A 125 -8.78 -14.53 22.86
CA ALA A 125 -8.72 -13.14 23.31
C ALA A 125 -7.75 -13.00 24.49
N VAL A 126 -6.73 -12.14 24.35
CA VAL A 126 -5.86 -11.74 25.46
C VAL A 126 -6.64 -10.86 26.42
N PHE A 127 -6.58 -11.13 27.72
CA PHE A 127 -7.33 -10.39 28.73
C PHE A 127 -6.52 -10.01 29.97
N ASP A 128 -5.30 -10.55 30.14
CA ASP A 128 -4.44 -10.24 31.27
C ASP A 128 -2.96 -10.28 30.87
N VAL A 129 -2.14 -9.49 31.56
CA VAL A 129 -0.70 -9.37 31.29
C VAL A 129 0.07 -9.38 32.60
N THR A 130 1.11 -10.20 32.66
CA THR A 130 2.03 -10.28 33.79
C THR A 130 3.36 -9.61 33.44
N LYS A 131 3.90 -8.85 34.38
CA LYS A 131 5.23 -8.23 34.27
C LYS A 131 6.23 -8.90 35.21
N SER A 132 7.47 -9.05 34.76
CA SER A 132 8.58 -9.48 35.63
C SER A 132 9.13 -8.34 36.48
N ASN A 133 9.00 -7.09 36.02
CA ASN A 133 9.35 -5.87 36.75
C ASN A 133 8.51 -4.69 36.20
N ALA A 134 8.70 -3.46 36.70
CA ALA A 134 7.89 -2.30 36.30
C ALA A 134 7.79 -2.04 34.78
N GLN A 135 8.80 -2.43 33.99
CA GLN A 135 8.93 -2.09 32.58
C GLN A 135 8.98 -3.29 31.63
N THR A 136 8.98 -4.53 32.13
CA THR A 136 9.18 -5.72 31.30
C THR A 136 8.03 -6.70 31.43
N ILE A 137 7.44 -7.07 30.30
CA ILE A 137 6.39 -8.08 30.19
C ILE A 137 7.02 -9.48 30.32
N SER A 138 6.43 -10.36 31.11
CA SER A 138 6.84 -11.77 31.21
C SER A 138 5.91 -12.70 30.43
N SER A 139 4.61 -12.46 30.47
CA SER A 139 3.60 -13.31 29.84
C SER A 139 2.27 -12.60 29.67
N VAL A 140 1.44 -13.12 28.76
CA VAL A 140 0.03 -12.75 28.61
C VAL A 140 -0.86 -13.97 28.83
N LYS A 141 -2.07 -13.76 29.34
CA LYS A 141 -3.11 -14.79 29.39
C LYS A 141 -4.18 -14.52 28.37
N ALA A 142 -4.61 -15.57 27.68
CA ALA A 142 -5.63 -15.49 26.66
C ALA A 142 -6.64 -16.62 26.79
N PHE A 143 -7.89 -16.41 26.41
CA PHE A 143 -8.95 -17.41 26.50
C PHE A 143 -9.57 -17.68 25.14
N CYS A 144 -9.74 -18.95 24.80
CA CYS A 144 -10.49 -19.37 23.62
C CYS A 144 -11.85 -19.94 24.00
N SER A 145 -12.90 -19.22 23.62
CA SER A 145 -14.28 -19.61 23.93
C SER A 145 -14.74 -20.86 23.18
N GLN A 146 -14.09 -21.19 22.05
CA GLN A 146 -14.50 -22.31 21.19
C GLN A 146 -14.05 -23.67 21.74
N ASN A 147 -12.94 -23.72 22.49
CA ASN A 147 -12.43 -24.95 23.07
C ASN A 147 -12.37 -24.92 24.61
N GLY A 148 -12.67 -23.78 25.24
CA GLY A 148 -12.64 -23.62 26.69
C GLY A 148 -11.22 -23.64 27.27
N THR A 149 -10.20 -23.34 26.46
CA THR A 149 -8.78 -23.36 26.87
C THR A 149 -8.32 -21.98 27.33
N LEU A 150 -7.65 -21.94 28.48
CA LEU A 150 -6.86 -20.82 28.94
C LEU A 150 -5.42 -21.00 28.46
N TYR A 151 -4.90 -20.03 27.72
CA TYR A 151 -3.54 -20.00 27.23
C TYR A 151 -2.67 -19.09 28.09
N GLU A 152 -1.51 -19.57 28.49
CA GLU A 152 -0.46 -18.77 29.13
C GLU A 152 0.73 -18.67 28.17
N LEU A 153 0.98 -17.46 27.65
CA LEU A 153 1.93 -17.25 26.57
C LEU A 153 3.10 -16.41 27.08
N SER A 154 4.32 -16.90 26.93
CA SER A 154 5.54 -16.23 27.38
C SER A 154 6.52 -16.01 26.22
N ALA A 155 7.21 -14.88 26.24
CA ALA A 155 8.25 -14.54 25.28
C ALA A 155 9.17 -13.43 25.83
N PRO A 156 10.41 -13.31 25.34
CA PRO A 156 11.27 -12.18 25.67
C PRO A 156 10.77 -10.88 25.01
N LEU A 157 10.07 -10.96 23.88
CA LEU A 157 9.54 -9.81 23.12
C LEU A 157 8.04 -9.96 22.86
N PHE A 158 7.33 -8.85 22.84
CA PHE A 158 5.90 -8.77 22.54
C PHE A 158 5.64 -7.71 21.46
N CYS A 159 4.65 -7.94 20.61
CA CYS A 159 4.14 -6.96 19.67
C CYS A 159 2.63 -6.83 19.85
N ASP A 160 2.16 -5.63 20.18
CA ASP A 160 0.73 -5.34 20.21
C ASP A 160 0.27 -4.76 18.86
N ALA A 161 -0.61 -5.52 18.21
CA ALA A 161 -1.27 -5.19 16.96
C ALA A 161 -2.81 -5.38 17.07
N SER A 162 -3.36 -5.39 18.30
CA SER A 162 -4.76 -5.70 18.62
C SER A 162 -5.77 -4.63 18.21
N GLY A 163 -5.31 -3.54 17.58
CA GLY A 163 -6.14 -2.45 17.08
C GLY A 163 -6.61 -1.45 18.15
N ASP A 164 -6.69 -1.85 19.42
CA ASP A 164 -6.95 -1.00 20.59
C ASP A 164 -5.82 -1.00 21.63
N GLY A 165 -4.77 -1.77 21.35
CA GLY A 165 -3.60 -1.92 22.21
C GLY A 165 -3.91 -2.59 23.54
N VAL A 166 -4.56 -3.74 23.54
CA VAL A 166 -4.99 -4.44 24.77
C VAL A 166 -3.81 -4.81 25.67
N VAL A 167 -2.68 -5.24 25.09
CA VAL A 167 -1.47 -5.56 25.85
C VAL A 167 -0.83 -4.27 26.32
N ALA A 168 -0.59 -3.33 25.40
CA ALA A 168 0.05 -2.06 25.67
C ALA A 168 -0.69 -1.27 26.77
N PHE A 169 -2.02 -1.22 26.71
CA PHE A 169 -2.87 -0.65 27.75
C PHE A 169 -2.75 -1.43 29.07
N GLY A 170 -2.89 -2.76 29.03
CA GLY A 170 -2.84 -3.62 30.23
C GLY A 170 -1.52 -3.53 30.99
N VAL A 171 -0.41 -3.27 30.28
CA VAL A 171 0.91 -3.08 30.89
C VAL A 171 1.19 -1.64 31.28
N GLY A 172 0.27 -0.70 31.07
CA GLY A 172 0.50 0.71 31.39
C GLY A 172 1.55 1.39 30.50
N ALA A 173 1.60 1.04 29.21
CA ALA A 173 2.31 1.87 28.23
C ALA A 173 1.63 3.24 28.11
N ALA A 174 2.42 4.30 27.96
CA ALA A 174 1.89 5.65 27.74
C ALA A 174 1.12 5.72 26.42
N PHE A 175 -0.06 6.34 26.43
CA PHE A 175 -0.90 6.49 25.25
C PHE A 175 -1.67 7.80 25.27
N ARG A 176 -2.17 8.17 24.09
CA ARG A 176 -3.08 9.27 23.83
C ARG A 176 -4.34 8.75 23.18
N MET A 177 -5.41 9.51 23.33
CA MET A 177 -6.70 9.26 22.71
C MET A 177 -7.39 10.62 22.57
N GLY A 178 -8.04 10.87 21.44
CA GLY A 178 -8.56 12.20 21.11
C GLY A 178 -7.59 12.98 20.23
N ALA A 179 -7.81 14.27 20.04
CA ALA A 179 -6.93 15.14 19.25
C ALA A 179 -6.04 16.00 20.14
N GLU A 180 -4.77 16.15 19.78
CA GLU A 180 -3.88 17.09 20.45
C GLU A 180 -4.25 18.55 20.13
N SER A 181 -3.91 19.46 21.05
CA SER A 181 -4.11 20.89 20.80
C SER A 181 -3.16 21.39 19.70
N THR A 182 -3.60 22.41 18.94
CA THR A 182 -2.78 23.08 17.92
C THR A 182 -1.42 23.54 18.47
N THR A 183 -1.35 23.95 19.74
CA THR A 183 -0.14 24.47 20.38
C THR A 183 0.87 23.41 20.82
N GLU A 184 0.46 22.16 21.00
CA GLU A 184 1.35 21.12 21.54
C GLU A 184 2.40 20.67 20.51
N PHE A 185 1.96 20.45 19.27
CA PHE A 185 2.82 20.02 18.15
C PHE A 185 2.91 21.06 17.03
N GLY A 186 2.25 22.22 17.17
CA GLY A 186 2.21 23.25 16.12
C GLY A 186 1.43 22.81 14.87
N GLU A 187 0.55 21.82 14.98
CA GLU A 187 -0.22 21.25 13.88
C GLU A 187 -1.41 22.15 13.54
N LYS A 188 -1.32 22.84 12.40
CA LYS A 188 -2.35 23.78 11.95
C LYS A 188 -3.63 23.09 11.50
N PHE A 189 -3.58 21.79 11.24
CA PHE A 189 -4.74 20.98 10.86
C PHE A 189 -5.39 20.24 12.05
N ALA A 190 -4.95 20.51 13.29
CA ALA A 190 -5.60 19.93 14.47
C ALA A 190 -7.08 20.37 14.52
N PRO A 191 -8.02 19.43 14.79
CA PRO A 191 -9.44 19.71 14.72
C PRO A 191 -9.89 20.67 15.81
N SER A 192 -10.94 21.44 15.52
CA SER A 192 -11.62 22.24 16.54
C SER A 192 -12.52 21.37 17.42
N THR A 193 -12.87 21.85 18.62
CA THR A 193 -13.81 21.16 19.52
C THR A 193 -15.15 20.84 18.84
N GLU A 194 -15.62 21.72 17.95
CA GLU A 194 -16.84 21.50 17.17
C GLU A 194 -16.68 20.42 16.08
N TYR A 195 -15.47 20.21 15.56
CA TYR A 195 -15.18 19.09 14.66
C TYR A 195 -15.11 17.76 15.43
N GLY A 196 -14.58 17.82 16.66
CA GLY A 196 -14.43 16.71 17.58
C GLY A 196 -13.03 16.10 17.56
N GLU A 197 -12.79 15.23 18.53
CA GLU A 197 -11.44 14.78 18.90
C GLU A 197 -11.15 13.33 18.49
N LEU A 198 -12.17 12.54 18.10
CA LEU A 198 -12.00 11.14 17.66
C LEU A 198 -12.69 10.90 16.32
N LEU A 199 -12.12 9.97 15.54
CA LEU A 199 -12.77 9.39 14.37
C LEU A 199 -13.74 8.27 14.78
N GLY A 200 -14.92 8.22 14.15
CA GLY A 200 -15.95 7.22 14.45
C GLY A 200 -15.65 5.82 13.90
N HIS A 201 -16.61 4.92 14.08
CA HIS A 201 -16.59 3.60 13.46
C HIS A 201 -17.49 3.58 12.24
N SER A 202 -17.12 2.82 11.22
CA SER A 202 -17.95 2.64 10.03
C SER A 202 -18.56 1.25 9.97
N ILE A 203 -19.77 1.11 9.42
CA ILE A 203 -20.36 -0.19 9.12
C ILE A 203 -20.94 -0.21 7.71
N TYR A 204 -20.74 -1.31 7.00
CA TYR A 204 -21.15 -1.44 5.60
C TYR A 204 -22.25 -2.47 5.42
N PHE A 205 -22.91 -2.40 4.28
CA PHE A 205 -23.77 -3.47 3.80
C PHE A 205 -23.49 -3.76 2.32
N TYR A 206 -23.84 -4.98 1.89
CA TYR A 206 -23.80 -5.42 0.51
C TYR A 206 -25.19 -5.84 0.07
N THR A 207 -25.46 -5.62 -1.21
CA THR A 207 -26.75 -5.92 -1.82
C THR A 207 -26.55 -6.85 -3.00
N LYS A 208 -27.60 -7.60 -3.33
CA LYS A 208 -27.59 -8.53 -4.46
C LYS A 208 -28.87 -8.43 -5.24
N ASP A 209 -28.75 -8.34 -6.57
CA ASP A 209 -29.90 -8.50 -7.46
C ASP A 209 -30.29 -9.98 -7.54
N THR A 210 -31.55 -10.26 -7.23
CA THR A 210 -32.12 -11.63 -7.28
C THR A 210 -32.84 -11.93 -8.59
N GLY A 211 -32.99 -10.94 -9.48
CA GLY A 211 -33.73 -11.04 -10.74
C GLY A 211 -35.25 -11.13 -10.59
N LYS A 212 -35.78 -11.03 -9.37
CA LYS A 212 -37.22 -11.07 -9.06
C LYS A 212 -37.54 -10.11 -7.92
N SER A 213 -38.78 -9.60 -7.87
CA SER A 213 -39.19 -8.67 -6.80
C SER A 213 -38.97 -9.28 -5.42
N VAL A 214 -38.33 -8.51 -4.54
CA VAL A 214 -38.03 -8.88 -3.14
C VAL A 214 -38.79 -7.93 -2.22
N ARG A 215 -39.64 -8.46 -1.34
CA ARG A 215 -40.28 -7.66 -0.29
C ARG A 215 -39.30 -7.48 0.88
N PHE A 216 -39.16 -6.25 1.37
CA PHE A 216 -38.41 -5.95 2.58
C PHE A 216 -39.30 -5.31 3.65
N VAL A 217 -39.32 -5.89 4.85
CA VAL A 217 -39.93 -5.31 6.03
C VAL A 217 -38.79 -4.94 6.98
N PRO A 218 -38.58 -3.65 7.30
CA PRO A 218 -37.47 -3.24 8.15
C PRO A 218 -37.64 -3.78 9.57
N PRO A 219 -36.53 -4.09 10.27
CA PRO A 219 -36.59 -4.37 11.70
C PRO A 219 -37.13 -3.14 12.45
N ALA A 220 -37.81 -3.37 13.59
CA ALA A 220 -38.46 -2.30 14.35
C ALA A 220 -37.49 -1.20 14.85
N TYR A 221 -36.20 -1.52 14.98
CA TYR A 221 -35.16 -0.57 15.39
C TYR A 221 -34.55 0.21 14.22
N ALA A 222 -34.90 -0.07 12.96
CA ALA A 222 -34.41 0.71 11.82
C ALA A 222 -34.76 2.20 11.99
N LEU A 223 -33.88 3.08 11.54
CA LEU A 223 -34.13 4.52 11.52
C LEU A 223 -35.35 4.80 10.64
N GLN A 224 -36.45 5.25 11.26
CA GLN A 224 -37.74 5.44 10.59
C GLN A 224 -37.77 6.74 9.76
N ASP A 225 -37.14 7.79 10.28
CA ASP A 225 -37.03 9.08 9.60
C ASP A 225 -35.63 9.25 9.04
N ILE A 226 -35.49 8.99 7.73
CA ILE A 226 -34.22 9.09 7.01
C ILE A 226 -33.69 10.53 6.97
N THR A 227 -34.54 11.55 7.17
CA THR A 227 -34.13 12.96 7.07
C THR A 227 -33.22 13.40 8.22
N GLN A 228 -33.12 12.59 9.29
CA GLN A 228 -32.12 12.76 10.34
C GLN A 228 -30.68 12.62 9.83
N ILE A 229 -30.47 11.94 8.69
CA ILE A 229 -29.18 11.91 8.00
C ILE A 229 -29.18 13.08 7.02
N PRO A 230 -28.42 14.18 7.26
CA PRO A 230 -28.50 15.38 6.41
C PRO A 230 -28.22 15.10 4.93
N ARG A 231 -27.37 14.09 4.68
CA ARG A 231 -26.92 13.67 3.35
C ARG A 231 -27.73 12.53 2.73
N TYR A 232 -28.92 12.21 3.25
CA TYR A 232 -29.72 11.06 2.80
C TYR A 232 -30.02 11.04 1.29
N ARG A 233 -30.08 12.21 0.64
CA ARG A 233 -30.33 12.32 -0.80
C ARG A 233 -29.17 11.84 -1.68
N ARG A 234 -27.99 11.61 -1.09
CA ARG A 234 -26.82 11.09 -1.81
C ARG A 234 -26.86 9.58 -2.01
N PHE A 235 -27.68 8.86 -1.23
CA PHE A 235 -27.76 7.41 -1.35
C PHE A 235 -28.27 6.99 -2.72
N THR A 236 -27.64 5.97 -3.28
CA THR A 236 -28.12 5.30 -4.50
C THR A 236 -28.29 3.80 -4.25
N ALA A 237 -29.14 3.13 -5.04
CA ALA A 237 -29.32 1.69 -4.94
C ALA A 237 -28.06 0.88 -5.34
N LYS A 238 -27.06 1.53 -5.97
CA LYS A 238 -25.84 0.87 -6.46
C LYS A 238 -24.68 0.90 -5.45
N GLU A 239 -24.76 1.75 -4.43
CA GLU A 239 -23.69 1.90 -3.44
C GLU A 239 -23.66 0.72 -2.48
N GLN A 240 -22.48 0.15 -2.26
CA GLN A 240 -22.28 -0.94 -1.31
C GLN A 240 -20.84 -1.03 -0.81
N GLY A 241 -20.63 -1.77 0.28
CA GLY A 241 -19.32 -2.02 0.86
C GLY A 241 -18.57 -0.73 1.18
N CYS A 242 -17.29 -0.68 0.84
CA CYS A 242 -16.42 0.47 1.10
C CYS A 242 -16.89 1.79 0.48
N GLN A 243 -17.79 1.81 -0.51
CA GLN A 243 -18.37 3.08 -1.00
C GLN A 243 -19.20 3.81 0.09
N LEU A 244 -19.62 3.06 1.10
CA LEU A 244 -20.33 3.53 2.28
C LEU A 244 -19.38 3.80 3.46
N TRP A 245 -18.09 4.06 3.19
CA TRP A 245 -17.07 4.37 4.22
C TRP A 245 -17.49 5.50 5.17
N TRP A 246 -18.36 6.40 4.72
CA TRP A 246 -18.88 7.55 5.47
C TRP A 246 -20.13 7.23 6.30
N LEU A 247 -20.66 6.00 6.23
CA LEU A 247 -21.63 5.48 7.20
C LEU A 247 -20.93 5.22 8.53
N GLU A 248 -20.62 6.33 9.19
CA GLU A 248 -19.78 6.41 10.38
C GLU A 248 -20.52 7.08 11.54
N TYR A 249 -20.22 6.65 12.77
CA TYR A 249 -20.74 7.24 14.00
C TYR A 249 -19.81 6.95 15.18
N GLY A 250 -19.93 7.75 16.25
CA GLY A 250 -19.31 7.46 17.54
C GLY A 250 -18.04 8.23 17.86
N GLY A 251 -17.61 9.18 17.03
CA GLY A 251 -16.43 10.02 17.32
C GLY A 251 -16.61 10.97 18.52
N ARG A 252 -17.84 11.07 19.07
CA ARG A 252 -18.15 11.79 20.32
C ARG A 252 -18.17 10.89 21.56
N LEU A 253 -18.00 9.58 21.38
CA LEU A 253 -18.09 8.57 22.42
C LEU A 253 -16.72 7.96 22.68
N ASP A 254 -16.59 7.16 23.74
CA ASP A 254 -15.37 6.38 23.94
C ASP A 254 -15.33 5.26 22.89
N THR A 255 -14.48 5.41 21.88
CA THR A 255 -14.42 4.46 20.76
C THR A 255 -13.93 3.06 21.16
N VAL A 256 -13.49 2.85 22.40
CA VAL A 256 -13.17 1.53 22.95
C VAL A 256 -14.34 0.98 23.74
N HIS A 257 -14.79 1.70 24.77
CA HIS A 257 -15.78 1.19 25.73
C HIS A 257 -17.22 1.25 25.20
N ASP A 258 -17.55 2.22 24.35
CA ASP A 258 -18.89 2.41 23.79
C ASP A 258 -19.09 1.71 22.44
N THR A 259 -18.15 0.87 22.00
CA THR A 259 -18.16 0.18 20.69
C THR A 259 -19.49 -0.52 20.39
N GLU A 260 -20.10 -1.18 21.38
CA GLU A 260 -21.38 -1.88 21.22
C GLU A 260 -22.56 -0.91 21.07
N ALA A 261 -22.55 0.21 21.79
CA ALA A 261 -23.56 1.26 21.64
C ALA A 261 -23.45 1.94 20.27
N ILE A 262 -22.21 2.24 19.84
CA ILE A 262 -21.90 2.78 18.50
C ILE A 262 -22.41 1.83 17.42
N LYS A 263 -22.13 0.52 17.54
CA LYS A 263 -22.60 -0.50 16.60
C LYS A 263 -24.13 -0.52 16.51
N TRP A 264 -24.83 -0.52 17.64
CA TRP A 264 -26.29 -0.53 17.64
C TRP A 264 -26.85 0.67 16.89
N GLU A 265 -26.30 1.87 17.09
CA GLU A 265 -26.72 3.06 16.37
C GLU A 265 -26.45 2.95 14.86
N LEU A 266 -25.26 2.46 14.49
CA LEU A 266 -24.91 2.21 13.09
C LEU A 266 -25.83 1.18 12.42
N TRP A 267 -26.28 0.14 13.14
CA TRP A 267 -27.29 -0.78 12.62
C TRP A 267 -28.63 -0.08 12.39
N LYS A 268 -29.11 0.76 13.32
CA LYS A 268 -30.34 1.54 13.08
C LYS A 268 -30.22 2.35 11.79
N VAL A 269 -29.09 3.01 11.60
CA VAL A 269 -28.76 3.78 10.39
C VAL A 269 -28.78 2.89 9.15
N VAL A 270 -28.00 1.80 9.10
CA VAL A 270 -27.92 0.92 7.92
C VAL A 270 -29.27 0.36 7.53
N TYR A 271 -30.04 -0.18 8.48
CA TYR A 271 -31.34 -0.74 8.17
C TYR A 271 -32.36 0.34 7.78
N GLY A 272 -32.21 1.57 8.29
CA GLY A 272 -33.01 2.72 7.86
C GLY A 272 -32.65 3.20 6.44
N VAL A 273 -31.36 3.25 6.10
CA VAL A 273 -30.88 3.56 4.75
C VAL A 273 -31.39 2.55 3.75
N TRP A 274 -31.25 1.25 4.05
CA TRP A 274 -31.78 0.21 3.16
C TRP A 274 -33.31 0.26 3.08
N HIS A 275 -34.01 0.54 4.19
CA HIS A 275 -35.46 0.73 4.18
C HIS A 275 -35.87 1.86 3.23
N TYR A 276 -35.19 3.00 3.30
CA TYR A 276 -35.42 4.13 2.40
C TYR A 276 -35.17 3.75 0.94
N ILE A 277 -34.04 3.09 0.63
CA ILE A 277 -33.74 2.63 -0.73
C ILE A 277 -34.83 1.68 -1.23
N LYS A 278 -35.23 0.71 -0.40
CA LYS A 278 -36.07 -0.41 -0.82
C LYS A 278 -37.57 -0.09 -0.89
N ASN A 279 -38.06 0.79 0.00
CA ASN A 279 -39.50 0.97 0.22
C ASN A 279 -40.02 2.39 -0.06
N SER A 280 -39.16 3.38 -0.31
CA SER A 280 -39.61 4.77 -0.57
C SER A 280 -40.30 4.96 -1.93
N GLY A 281 -40.08 4.05 -2.88
CA GLY A 281 -40.48 4.23 -4.29
C GLY A 281 -39.54 5.11 -5.11
N ASN A 282 -38.50 5.69 -4.50
CA ASN A 282 -37.54 6.57 -5.19
C ASN A 282 -36.46 5.80 -5.98
N PHE A 283 -36.32 4.50 -5.76
CA PHE A 283 -35.33 3.64 -6.41
C PHE A 283 -36.00 2.40 -7.02
N PRO A 284 -36.68 2.53 -8.17
CA PRO A 284 -37.36 1.39 -8.80
C PRO A 284 -36.44 0.21 -9.10
N GLU A 285 -35.16 0.48 -9.40
CA GLU A 285 -34.14 -0.55 -9.60
C GLU A 285 -33.87 -1.42 -8.36
N ALA A 286 -34.23 -0.94 -7.16
CA ALA A 286 -34.09 -1.72 -5.93
C ALA A 286 -35.17 -2.81 -5.80
N ASP A 287 -36.20 -2.88 -6.66
CA ASP A 287 -37.29 -3.86 -6.57
C ASP A 287 -36.78 -5.31 -6.53
N THR A 288 -35.77 -5.64 -7.32
CA THR A 288 -35.21 -7.00 -7.38
C THR A 288 -34.04 -7.24 -6.43
N MET A 289 -33.59 -6.19 -5.74
CA MET A 289 -32.44 -6.23 -4.84
C MET A 289 -32.82 -6.73 -3.44
N THR A 290 -31.92 -7.50 -2.83
CA THR A 290 -31.95 -7.92 -1.43
C THR A 290 -30.69 -7.45 -0.70
N LEU A 291 -30.78 -7.27 0.62
CA LEU A 291 -29.58 -7.23 1.46
C LEU A 291 -28.94 -8.61 1.45
N GLU A 292 -27.66 -8.67 1.11
CA GLU A 292 -26.85 -9.90 1.14
C GLU A 292 -26.03 -9.99 2.43
N TRP A 293 -25.52 -8.86 2.92
CA TRP A 293 -24.69 -8.81 4.12
C TRP A 293 -24.75 -7.44 4.78
N VAL A 294 -24.67 -7.42 6.10
CA VAL A 294 -24.47 -6.22 6.93
C VAL A 294 -23.34 -6.54 7.89
N GLY A 295 -22.40 -5.61 8.09
CA GLY A 295 -21.32 -5.78 9.04
C GLY A 295 -21.84 -6.13 10.43
N THR A 296 -21.28 -7.15 11.06
CA THR A 296 -21.63 -7.56 12.43
C THR A 296 -20.73 -6.92 13.47
N ILE A 297 -19.58 -6.42 13.03
CA ILE A 297 -18.60 -5.68 13.81
C ILE A 297 -18.31 -4.39 13.02
N PRO A 298 -18.29 -3.22 13.67
CA PRO A 298 -17.98 -1.98 12.98
C PRO A 298 -16.46 -1.84 12.78
N GLY A 299 -16.06 -1.32 11.63
CA GLY A 299 -14.68 -0.98 11.33
C GLY A 299 -14.26 0.25 12.12
N LYS A 300 -13.45 0.05 13.16
CA LYS A 300 -12.93 1.13 14.00
C LYS A 300 -11.80 1.89 13.29
N ARG A 301 -11.90 3.23 13.24
CA ARG A 301 -10.84 4.09 12.70
C ARG A 301 -9.81 4.44 13.77
N GLU A 302 -10.23 5.08 14.85
CA GLU A 302 -9.36 5.58 15.92
C GLU A 302 -9.68 4.98 17.29
N SER A 303 -8.63 4.79 18.10
CA SER A 303 -8.72 4.50 19.52
C SER A 303 -7.49 5.04 20.25
N ARG A 304 -6.63 4.17 20.78
CA ARG A 304 -5.42 4.55 21.51
C ARG A 304 -4.23 4.64 20.57
N ARG A 305 -3.47 5.73 20.66
CA ARG A 305 -2.19 5.94 19.99
C ARG A 305 -1.09 5.89 21.05
N PHE A 306 -0.21 4.88 21.00
CA PHE A 306 0.80 4.67 22.04
C PHE A 306 2.06 5.46 21.77
N GLU A 307 2.73 5.89 22.83
CA GLU A 307 3.89 6.77 22.72
C GLU A 307 5.19 5.97 22.60
N GLY A 308 5.88 6.20 21.49
CA GLY A 308 7.28 5.82 21.27
C GLY A 308 8.24 6.96 21.59
N ASP A 309 9.52 6.76 21.30
CA ASP A 309 10.56 7.80 21.48
C ASP A 309 10.45 8.93 20.43
N TYR A 310 9.66 8.70 19.38
CA TYR A 310 9.28 9.71 18.40
C TYR A 310 7.78 9.60 18.15
N MET A 311 7.13 10.72 17.87
CA MET A 311 5.73 10.78 17.47
C MET A 311 5.67 11.52 16.15
N ILE A 312 5.29 10.81 15.09
CA ILE A 312 5.17 11.43 13.76
C ILE A 312 4.03 12.46 13.78
N CYS A 313 4.27 13.63 13.19
CA CYS A 313 3.33 14.75 13.17
C CYS A 313 3.02 15.24 11.75
N GLN A 314 2.09 16.18 11.62
CA GLN A 314 1.63 16.76 10.36
C GLN A 314 2.79 17.23 9.48
N GLN A 315 3.77 17.90 10.08
CA GLN A 315 4.90 18.48 9.37
C GLN A 315 5.82 17.40 8.80
N ASP A 316 5.97 16.26 9.47
CA ASP A 316 6.72 15.13 8.91
C ASP A 316 6.10 14.62 7.61
N ILE A 317 4.76 14.65 7.51
CA ILE A 317 4.01 14.24 6.31
C ILE A 317 4.10 15.30 5.21
N VAL A 318 3.77 16.55 5.53
CA VAL A 318 3.66 17.62 4.52
C VAL A 318 5.02 18.05 4.01
N GLU A 319 5.99 18.26 4.90
CA GLU A 319 7.36 18.63 4.54
C GLU A 319 8.20 17.42 4.10
N GLN A 320 7.64 16.20 4.20
CA GLN A 320 8.29 14.93 3.84
C GLN A 320 9.66 14.78 4.53
N ARG A 321 9.70 15.04 5.85
CA ARG A 321 10.95 15.04 6.63
C ARG A 321 11.63 13.67 6.57
N THR A 322 12.96 13.71 6.57
CA THR A 322 13.79 12.50 6.56
C THR A 322 14.21 12.11 7.96
N HIS A 323 14.37 10.81 8.17
CA HIS A 323 14.74 10.20 9.44
C HIS A 323 15.86 9.20 9.24
N TYR A 324 16.89 9.27 10.09
CA TYR A 324 18.00 8.32 10.05
C TYR A 324 17.50 6.88 10.30
N ASP A 325 16.45 6.75 11.09
CA ASP A 325 15.79 5.51 11.48
C ASP A 325 14.52 5.21 10.69
N ALA A 326 14.38 5.74 9.47
CA ALA A 326 13.27 5.38 8.58
C ALA A 326 13.25 3.88 8.28
N VAL A 327 12.08 3.26 8.44
CA VAL A 327 11.88 1.82 8.19
C VAL A 327 10.65 1.52 7.36
N ALA A 328 9.72 2.46 7.25
CA ALA A 328 8.53 2.35 6.42
C ALA A 328 8.21 3.72 5.81
N PHE A 329 7.16 3.80 5.00
CA PHE A 329 6.68 5.05 4.43
C PHE A 329 5.16 5.02 4.26
N GLY A 330 4.56 6.21 4.16
CA GLY A 330 3.15 6.42 3.85
C GLY A 330 2.97 7.43 2.73
N GLY A 331 1.72 7.59 2.26
CA GLY A 331 1.40 8.52 1.18
C GLY A 331 -0.10 8.81 1.00
N TRP A 332 -0.92 8.34 1.95
CA TRP A 332 -2.34 8.66 1.98
C TRP A 332 -2.56 10.13 2.37
N SER A 333 -3.71 10.71 2.04
CA SER A 333 -4.07 12.02 2.58
C SER A 333 -4.16 11.98 4.10
N ILE A 334 -3.99 13.15 4.72
CA ILE A 334 -4.46 13.37 6.07
C ILE A 334 -6.00 13.44 5.99
N ASP A 335 -6.68 12.32 6.30
CA ASP A 335 -8.12 12.14 6.15
C ASP A 335 -8.83 12.15 7.53
N LEU A 336 -9.24 13.34 7.97
CA LEU A 336 -9.97 13.52 9.24
C LEU A 336 -11.48 13.50 8.99
N HIS A 337 -12.23 13.00 9.97
CA HIS A 337 -13.68 12.79 9.88
C HIS A 337 -14.39 13.57 10.98
N PRO A 338 -15.56 14.17 10.71
CA PRO A 338 -16.33 14.85 11.75
C PRO A 338 -16.82 13.83 12.77
N ALA A 339 -16.65 14.13 14.06
CA ALA A 339 -16.99 13.21 15.15
C ALA A 339 -18.47 12.79 15.21
N ASP A 340 -19.37 13.63 14.69
CA ASP A 340 -20.82 13.36 14.61
C ASP A 340 -21.19 12.43 13.43
N GLY A 341 -20.24 12.11 12.54
CA GLY A 341 -20.39 11.11 11.49
C GLY A 341 -21.54 11.39 10.51
N VAL A 342 -22.41 10.41 10.32
CA VAL A 342 -23.57 10.49 9.41
C VAL A 342 -24.57 11.59 9.78
N PHE A 343 -24.60 12.02 11.04
CA PHE A 343 -25.49 13.08 11.52
C PHE A 343 -24.89 14.48 11.37
N SER A 344 -23.63 14.58 10.93
CA SER A 344 -23.01 15.86 10.66
C SER A 344 -23.50 16.48 9.35
N GLU A 345 -23.71 17.80 9.36
CA GLU A 345 -23.92 18.62 8.16
C GLU A 345 -22.61 18.85 7.38
N LYS A 346 -21.44 18.60 8.01
CA LYS A 346 -20.12 18.72 7.39
C LYS A 346 -19.91 17.61 6.34
N PRO A 347 -18.96 17.80 5.40
CA PRO A 347 -18.51 16.71 4.54
C PRO A 347 -18.07 15.49 5.36
N GLY A 348 -18.27 14.28 4.82
CA GLY A 348 -17.96 13.04 5.54
C GLY A 348 -16.49 12.83 5.87
N CYS A 349 -15.60 13.62 5.26
CA CYS A 349 -14.17 13.63 5.50
C CYS A 349 -13.59 14.97 5.03
N ASN A 350 -12.47 15.39 5.63
CA ASN A 350 -11.61 16.48 5.17
C ASN A 350 -10.24 15.88 4.81
N GLN A 351 -9.83 16.00 3.56
CA GLN A 351 -8.66 15.29 3.00
C GLN A 351 -7.66 16.28 2.42
N TRP A 352 -6.42 16.23 2.91
CA TRP A 352 -5.31 17.01 2.37
C TRP A 352 -4.11 16.11 2.08
N HIS A 353 -3.50 16.30 0.91
CA HIS A 353 -2.41 15.46 0.44
C HIS A 353 -1.06 16.16 0.60
N SER A 354 0.00 15.37 0.83
CA SER A 354 1.39 15.78 0.61
C SER A 354 1.75 15.60 -0.87
N LYS A 355 2.76 16.34 -1.36
CA LYS A 355 3.24 16.28 -2.76
C LYS A 355 3.92 14.96 -3.15
N GLY A 356 4.22 14.12 -2.17
CA GLY A 356 4.86 12.82 -2.31
C GLY A 356 4.69 11.97 -1.06
N ILE A 357 5.41 10.85 -1.02
CA ILE A 357 5.46 9.95 0.14
C ILE A 357 6.31 10.50 1.28
N TYR A 358 6.07 10.05 2.50
CA TYR A 358 6.81 10.45 3.71
C TYR A 358 7.34 9.22 4.47
N GLN A 359 8.44 9.39 5.20
CA GLN A 359 9.05 8.31 5.97
C GLN A 359 8.36 8.10 7.33
N ILE A 360 8.32 6.85 7.81
CA ILE A 360 7.90 6.49 9.17
C ILE A 360 9.14 5.95 9.91
N PRO A 361 9.59 6.63 10.98
CA PRO A 361 10.77 6.22 11.73
C PRO A 361 10.48 5.03 12.67
N TYR A 362 11.49 4.22 12.91
CA TYR A 362 11.44 3.04 13.78
C TYR A 362 11.03 3.40 15.21
N ARG A 363 11.43 4.57 15.71
CA ARG A 363 11.02 5.08 17.03
C ARG A 363 9.51 5.24 17.23
N CYS A 364 8.71 5.16 16.17
CA CYS A 364 7.26 5.13 16.27
C CYS A 364 6.67 3.73 16.56
N LEU A 365 7.47 2.66 16.47
CA LEU A 365 7.01 1.27 16.44
C LEU A 365 7.27 0.49 17.74
N TYR A 366 7.69 1.16 18.82
CA TYR A 366 7.87 0.55 20.13
C TYR A 366 7.43 1.47 21.26
N SER A 367 7.14 0.90 22.43
CA SER A 367 6.74 1.67 23.62
C SER A 367 7.93 2.37 24.25
N ARG A 368 7.78 3.67 24.55
CA ARG A 368 8.84 4.44 25.24
C ARG A 368 9.13 3.96 26.67
N ASN A 369 8.17 3.31 27.34
CA ASN A 369 8.27 2.97 28.78
C ASN A 369 8.11 1.48 29.10
N ILE A 370 7.86 0.62 28.10
CA ILE A 370 7.84 -0.84 28.26
C ILE A 370 8.93 -1.43 27.37
N THR A 371 9.97 -1.98 27.99
CA THR A 371 11.26 -2.24 27.33
C THR A 371 11.17 -3.27 26.22
N ASN A 372 10.29 -4.27 26.34
CA ASN A 372 10.19 -5.38 25.40
C ASN A 372 8.89 -5.39 24.59
N LEU A 373 8.28 -4.22 24.37
CA LEU A 373 7.01 -4.08 23.66
C LEU A 373 7.15 -3.27 22.36
N PHE A 374 6.88 -3.92 21.25
CA PHE A 374 6.57 -3.30 19.97
C PHE A 374 5.08 -2.89 19.90
N ILE A 375 4.80 -1.83 19.17
CA ILE A 375 3.45 -1.35 18.85
C ILE A 375 3.32 -1.27 17.32
N ALA A 376 2.23 -1.79 16.76
CA ALA A 376 2.09 -1.93 15.33
C ALA A 376 0.67 -1.61 14.83
N GLY A 377 0.59 -1.17 13.57
CA GLY A 377 -0.68 -0.81 12.93
C GLY A 377 -1.22 0.53 13.38
N ARG A 378 -2.52 0.62 13.63
CA ARG A 378 -3.20 1.89 13.99
C ARG A 378 -2.78 2.45 15.36
N ILE A 379 -2.07 1.68 16.17
CA ILE A 379 -1.75 2.07 17.55
C ILE A 379 -0.32 2.64 17.70
N ILE A 380 0.41 2.82 16.59
CA ILE A 380 1.76 3.39 16.58
C ILE A 380 1.79 4.82 17.10
N SER A 381 3.00 5.31 17.39
CA SER A 381 3.23 6.68 17.86
C SER A 381 3.09 7.70 16.74
N ALA A 382 1.92 8.33 16.69
CA ALA A 382 1.57 9.42 15.77
C ALA A 382 0.65 10.41 16.47
N THR A 383 0.70 11.70 16.11
CA THR A 383 -0.33 12.69 16.49
C THR A 383 -1.66 12.37 15.81
N HIS A 384 -2.77 12.97 16.24
CA HIS A 384 -4.10 12.72 15.68
C HIS A 384 -4.16 13.12 14.21
N VAL A 385 -3.50 14.23 13.89
CA VAL A 385 -3.40 14.73 12.51
C VAL A 385 -2.59 13.75 11.67
N ALA A 386 -1.39 13.37 12.09
CA ALA A 386 -0.57 12.42 11.33
C ALA A 386 -1.21 11.02 11.23
N PHE A 387 -1.94 10.62 12.27
CA PHE A 387 -2.69 9.37 12.32
C PHE A 387 -3.70 9.23 11.18
N GLY A 388 -4.30 10.34 10.71
CA GLY A 388 -5.14 10.33 9.50
C GLY A 388 -4.46 9.61 8.34
N SER A 389 -3.19 9.91 8.08
CA SER A 389 -2.46 9.27 6.98
C SER A 389 -1.84 7.91 7.34
N THR A 390 -1.26 7.75 8.53
CA THR A 390 -0.46 6.55 8.87
C THR A 390 -1.28 5.30 9.16
N ARG A 391 -2.56 5.45 9.51
CA ARG A 391 -3.47 4.36 9.92
C ARG A 391 -3.96 3.46 8.79
N VAL A 392 -3.68 3.81 7.54
CA VAL A 392 -4.19 3.10 6.37
C VAL A 392 -3.57 1.70 6.30
N MET A 393 -4.36 0.70 5.91
CA MET A 393 -4.03 -0.71 6.15
C MET A 393 -2.75 -1.19 5.47
N GLY A 394 -2.46 -0.77 4.24
CA GLY A 394 -1.20 -1.08 3.56
C GLY A 394 0.01 -0.51 4.31
N THR A 395 -0.06 0.77 4.66
CA THR A 395 0.97 1.48 5.44
C THR A 395 1.15 0.86 6.83
N SER A 396 0.06 0.52 7.51
CA SER A 396 0.04 -0.16 8.81
C SER A 396 0.61 -1.58 8.75
N ALA A 397 0.37 -2.32 7.67
CA ALA A 397 0.96 -3.64 7.44
C ALA A 397 2.48 -3.53 7.20
N TYR A 398 2.88 -2.51 6.44
CA TYR A 398 4.27 -2.24 6.09
C TYR A 398 5.13 -1.79 7.27
N GLY A 399 4.58 -0.95 8.15
CA GLY A 399 5.23 -0.61 9.43
C GLY A 399 5.35 -1.83 10.35
N ALA A 400 4.35 -2.71 10.38
CA ALA A 400 4.38 -3.90 11.21
C ALA A 400 5.36 -4.97 10.71
N GLN A 401 5.58 -5.07 9.40
CA GLN A 401 6.69 -5.84 8.83
C GLN A 401 8.04 -5.36 9.38
N ALA A 402 8.26 -4.05 9.47
CA ALA A 402 9.47 -3.50 10.09
C ALA A 402 9.61 -3.89 11.57
N ALA A 403 8.51 -3.85 12.33
CA ALA A 403 8.51 -4.32 13.72
C ALA A 403 8.85 -5.82 13.83
N GLY A 404 8.35 -6.67 12.92
CA GLY A 404 8.65 -8.10 12.87
C GLY A 404 10.14 -8.39 12.61
N MET A 405 10.74 -7.71 11.64
CA MET A 405 12.18 -7.83 11.38
C MET A 405 13.01 -7.31 12.57
N ALA A 406 12.62 -6.16 13.14
CA ALA A 406 13.28 -5.59 14.30
C ALA A 406 13.21 -6.53 15.51
N ALA A 407 12.10 -7.22 15.74
CA ALA A 407 11.97 -8.22 16.80
C ALA A 407 12.94 -9.39 16.60
N ALA A 408 13.08 -9.89 15.36
CA ALA A 408 14.04 -10.95 15.05
C ALA A 408 15.50 -10.51 15.29
N LEU A 409 15.85 -9.28 14.90
CA LEU A 409 17.19 -8.71 15.16
C LEU A 409 17.42 -8.48 16.65
N CYS A 410 16.42 -7.97 17.38
CA CYS A 410 16.49 -7.78 18.82
C CYS A 410 16.73 -9.12 19.53
N TYR A 411 15.96 -10.15 19.17
CA TYR A 411 16.13 -11.49 19.76
C TYR A 411 17.53 -12.07 19.50
N LYS A 412 18.00 -12.04 18.24
CA LYS A 412 19.32 -12.57 17.87
C LYS A 412 20.48 -11.79 18.49
N GLY A 413 20.32 -10.47 18.61
CA GLY A 413 21.32 -9.58 19.20
C GLY A 413 21.22 -9.44 20.71
N GLN A 414 20.24 -10.09 21.36
CA GLN A 414 19.91 -9.89 22.78
C GLN A 414 19.67 -8.42 23.14
N LEU A 415 19.04 -7.68 22.23
CA LEU A 415 18.69 -6.28 22.37
C LEU A 415 17.22 -6.14 22.77
N VAL A 416 16.90 -5.01 23.40
CA VAL A 416 15.51 -4.53 23.51
C VAL A 416 15.19 -3.53 22.39
N PRO A 417 13.92 -3.38 21.98
CA PRO A 417 13.51 -2.49 20.88
C PRO A 417 14.22 -1.13 20.85
N ARG A 418 14.28 -0.42 21.99
CA ARG A 418 14.92 0.89 22.09
C ARG A 418 16.41 0.88 21.71
N GLN A 419 17.16 -0.18 22.04
CA GLN A 419 18.60 -0.29 21.74
C GLN A 419 18.88 -0.46 20.24
N LEU A 420 17.89 -0.93 19.46
CA LEU A 420 18.02 -1.04 18.02
C LEU A 420 18.09 0.33 17.32
N THR A 421 17.80 1.44 18.03
CA THR A 421 17.87 2.81 17.49
C THR A 421 19.28 3.34 17.29
N GLU A 422 20.31 2.62 17.77
CA GLU A 422 21.71 2.94 17.47
C GLU A 422 21.95 2.85 15.95
N ILE A 423 22.71 3.80 15.41
CA ILE A 423 22.86 4.01 13.95
C ILE A 423 23.28 2.73 13.23
N ASP A 424 24.22 1.96 13.79
CA ASP A 424 24.72 0.76 13.13
C ASP A 424 23.71 -0.39 13.17
N HIS A 425 22.91 -0.50 14.24
CA HIS A 425 21.79 -1.45 14.29
C HIS A 425 20.66 -1.06 13.34
N ILE A 426 20.36 0.23 13.21
CA ILE A 426 19.39 0.74 12.24
C ILE A 426 19.81 0.43 10.81
N LYS A 427 21.09 0.60 10.45
CA LYS A 427 21.59 0.24 9.11
C LYS A 427 21.39 -1.25 8.83
N VAL A 428 21.64 -2.11 9.82
CA VAL A 428 21.37 -3.56 9.69
C VAL A 428 19.89 -3.81 9.46
N LEU A 429 19.01 -3.19 10.25
CA LEU A 429 17.56 -3.30 10.07
C LEU A 429 17.12 -2.84 8.67
N GLN A 430 17.56 -1.66 8.22
CA GLN A 430 17.24 -1.11 6.91
C GLN A 430 17.73 -2.02 5.77
N ASN A 431 18.92 -2.60 5.90
CA ASN A 431 19.45 -3.55 4.91
C ASN A 431 18.62 -4.85 4.88
N GLU A 432 18.31 -5.46 6.03
CA GLU A 432 17.50 -6.69 6.08
C GLU A 432 16.05 -6.45 5.59
N LEU A 433 15.48 -5.27 5.84
CA LEU A 433 14.20 -4.86 5.26
C LEU A 433 14.27 -4.74 3.73
N GLN A 434 15.27 -4.03 3.19
CA GLN A 434 15.42 -3.91 1.74
C GLN A 434 15.65 -5.26 1.06
N LYS A 435 16.46 -6.15 1.64
CA LYS A 435 16.65 -7.53 1.16
C LYS A 435 15.34 -8.32 1.08
N THR A 436 14.35 -7.98 1.91
CA THR A 436 13.05 -8.66 1.93
C THR A 436 11.98 -7.97 1.08
N GLY A 437 12.34 -6.94 0.31
CA GLY A 437 11.42 -6.19 -0.57
C GLY A 437 10.79 -4.97 0.08
N GLN A 438 11.24 -4.57 1.27
CA GLN A 438 10.79 -3.34 1.92
C GLN A 438 11.65 -2.15 1.50
N TYR A 439 11.22 -1.50 0.42
CA TYR A 439 11.74 -0.21 -0.01
C TYR A 439 11.61 0.86 1.08
N ILE A 440 12.69 1.60 1.30
CA ILE A 440 12.74 2.73 2.24
C ILE A 440 13.16 3.97 1.43
N PRO A 441 12.30 5.00 1.31
CA PRO A 441 12.58 6.17 0.49
C PRO A 441 13.90 6.83 0.88
N GLY A 442 14.77 7.12 -0.09
CA GLY A 442 16.07 7.75 0.14
C GLY A 442 17.20 6.80 0.56
N PHE A 443 16.93 5.50 0.72
CA PHE A 443 17.94 4.50 1.02
C PHE A 443 18.15 3.55 -0.16
N LYS A 444 19.38 3.06 -0.30
CA LYS A 444 19.75 2.01 -1.27
C LYS A 444 20.25 0.80 -0.49
N LEU A 445 20.00 -0.39 -1.01
CA LEU A 445 20.58 -1.60 -0.43
C LEU A 445 22.09 -1.60 -0.66
N VAL A 446 22.85 -1.73 0.43
CA VAL A 446 24.31 -1.94 0.37
C VAL A 446 24.60 -3.30 0.99
N ASP A 447 24.90 -4.28 0.15
CA ASP A 447 25.10 -5.66 0.56
C ASP A 447 26.44 -6.22 0.02
N PRO A 448 27.54 -6.10 0.78
CA PRO A 448 28.83 -6.64 0.36
C PRO A 448 28.87 -8.15 0.17
N ALA A 449 27.86 -8.88 0.70
CA ALA A 449 27.74 -10.33 0.52
C ALA A 449 27.09 -10.72 -0.81
N ASP A 450 26.48 -9.76 -1.53
CA ASP A 450 25.93 -10.00 -2.85
C ASP A 450 27.04 -10.11 -3.89
N LEU A 451 27.20 -11.32 -4.43
CA LEU A 451 28.23 -11.65 -5.41
C LEU A 451 28.03 -10.87 -6.74
N VAL A 452 26.81 -10.44 -7.06
CA VAL A 452 26.51 -9.68 -8.29
C VAL A 452 27.23 -8.34 -8.32
N GLN A 453 27.56 -7.77 -7.16
CA GLN A 453 28.32 -6.52 -7.07
C GLN A 453 29.70 -6.60 -7.73
N ASN A 454 30.28 -7.80 -7.80
CA ASN A 454 31.59 -8.04 -8.42
C ASN A 454 31.49 -8.69 -9.82
N ALA A 455 30.28 -8.88 -10.36
CA ALA A 455 30.09 -9.43 -11.70
C ALA A 455 30.29 -8.37 -12.79
N GLN A 456 30.82 -8.77 -13.93
CA GLN A 456 30.60 -8.07 -15.19
C GLN A 456 29.21 -8.43 -15.71
N ILE A 457 28.38 -7.42 -15.98
CA ILE A 457 26.99 -7.61 -16.42
C ILE A 457 26.87 -7.19 -17.88
N SER A 458 26.26 -8.04 -18.70
CA SER A 458 25.84 -7.71 -20.06
C SER A 458 24.44 -8.25 -20.34
N ALA A 459 23.78 -7.73 -21.37
CA ALA A 459 22.46 -8.17 -21.79
C ALA A 459 22.42 -8.42 -23.30
N SER A 460 21.49 -9.26 -23.75
CA SER A 460 21.21 -9.47 -25.19
C SER A 460 20.80 -8.17 -25.88
N SER A 461 20.10 -7.30 -25.16
CA SER A 461 19.71 -5.97 -25.59
C SER A 461 19.46 -5.05 -24.39
N GLU A 462 19.50 -3.75 -24.62
CA GLU A 462 19.08 -2.72 -23.68
C GLU A 462 18.18 -1.74 -24.42
N LEU A 463 17.02 -1.43 -23.84
CA LEU A 463 16.08 -0.51 -24.45
C LEU A 463 16.70 0.89 -24.56
N VAL A 464 16.63 1.46 -25.76
CA VAL A 464 16.74 2.89 -26.01
C VAL A 464 15.36 3.34 -26.44
N LEU A 465 14.65 4.08 -25.58
CA LEU A 465 13.28 4.48 -25.84
C LEU A 465 13.26 5.60 -26.89
N THR A 466 13.06 5.20 -28.14
CA THR A 466 12.96 6.06 -29.32
C THR A 466 11.52 6.29 -29.76
N GLU A 467 10.59 5.40 -29.39
CA GLU A 467 9.20 5.48 -29.83
C GLU A 467 8.23 4.79 -28.85
N LEU A 468 7.07 5.43 -28.66
CA LEU A 468 5.83 4.83 -28.18
C LEU A 468 4.88 4.82 -29.39
N PRO A 469 4.76 3.69 -30.11
CA PRO A 469 4.09 3.66 -31.42
C PRO A 469 2.58 3.84 -31.28
N THR A 470 1.96 4.44 -32.29
CA THR A 470 0.50 4.58 -32.35
C THR A 470 -0.19 3.22 -32.36
N ASN A 471 -1.27 3.09 -31.59
CA ASN A 471 -2.20 1.96 -31.67
C ASN A 471 -3.44 2.26 -32.52
N GLY A 472 -3.51 3.44 -33.16
CA GLY A 472 -4.63 3.89 -33.97
C GLY A 472 -5.80 4.50 -33.19
N GLU A 473 -5.77 4.51 -31.85
CA GLU A 473 -6.81 5.12 -31.02
C GLU A 473 -6.54 6.61 -30.79
N TRP A 474 -7.63 7.38 -30.82
CA TRP A 474 -7.63 8.82 -30.63
C TRP A 474 -8.62 9.17 -29.53
N PHE A 475 -8.19 9.97 -28.55
CA PHE A 475 -9.06 10.41 -27.47
C PHE A 475 -9.03 11.93 -27.39
N ALA A 476 -10.21 12.53 -27.25
CA ALA A 476 -10.35 13.96 -27.05
C ALA A 476 -9.61 14.41 -25.79
N LEU A 477 -8.88 15.53 -25.88
CA LEU A 477 -8.15 16.16 -24.78
C LEU A 477 -9.11 17.00 -23.93
N GLN A 478 -10.12 16.34 -23.37
CA GLN A 478 -11.14 16.95 -22.49
C GLN A 478 -10.52 17.47 -21.18
N ASP A 479 -9.60 16.68 -20.63
CA ASP A 479 -8.75 17.03 -19.51
C ASP A 479 -7.31 17.18 -20.00
N SER A 480 -6.48 17.94 -19.28
CA SER A 480 -5.06 18.01 -19.61
C SER A 480 -4.41 16.64 -19.40
N ALA A 481 -3.50 16.25 -20.29
CA ALA A 481 -2.81 14.96 -20.27
C ALA A 481 -1.30 15.20 -20.24
N ALA A 482 -0.56 14.32 -19.57
CA ALA A 482 0.89 14.37 -19.47
C ALA A 482 1.50 13.00 -19.77
N GLN A 483 2.62 12.97 -20.49
CA GLN A 483 3.49 11.80 -20.54
C GLN A 483 4.66 12.00 -19.58
N LEU A 484 4.88 11.03 -18.68
CA LEU A 484 6.04 11.01 -17.80
C LEU A 484 7.20 10.31 -18.51
N LEU A 485 8.36 10.98 -18.58
CA LEU A 485 9.60 10.45 -19.12
C LEU A 485 10.76 10.72 -18.15
N PRO A 486 11.67 9.74 -17.92
CA PRO A 486 12.84 9.97 -17.09
C PRO A 486 13.87 10.79 -17.86
N LEU A 487 14.49 11.74 -17.17
CA LEU A 487 15.58 12.56 -17.69
C LEU A 487 16.75 12.51 -16.72
N ARG A 488 17.96 12.31 -17.26
CA ARG A 488 19.19 12.30 -16.47
C ARG A 488 19.72 13.72 -16.31
N SER A 489 20.26 14.02 -15.14
CA SER A 489 20.93 15.29 -14.86
C SER A 489 21.96 15.63 -15.95
N GLY A 490 21.93 16.88 -16.39
CA GLY A 490 22.86 17.41 -17.40
C GLY A 490 22.63 16.92 -18.83
N THR A 491 21.63 16.05 -19.07
CA THR A 491 21.26 15.63 -20.44
C THR A 491 20.20 16.57 -21.02
N PRO A 492 20.31 16.99 -22.29
CA PRO A 492 19.28 17.79 -22.93
C PRO A 492 18.03 16.95 -23.15
N MET A 493 16.86 17.57 -22.94
CA MET A 493 15.56 17.00 -23.25
C MET A 493 15.51 16.62 -24.75
N PRO A 494 15.18 15.36 -25.10
CA PRO A 494 14.98 14.95 -26.49
C PRO A 494 13.94 15.80 -27.22
N GLU A 495 14.07 15.90 -28.54
CA GLU A 495 12.98 16.29 -29.41
C GLU A 495 11.86 15.24 -29.31
N ILE A 496 10.63 15.72 -29.18
CA ILE A 496 9.44 14.87 -29.13
C ILE A 496 8.57 15.15 -30.35
N VAL A 497 8.20 14.11 -31.07
CA VAL A 497 7.19 14.17 -32.13
C VAL A 497 5.95 13.42 -31.67
N THR A 498 4.80 14.07 -31.64
CA THR A 498 3.51 13.40 -31.33
C THR A 498 2.44 13.79 -32.34
N TRP A 499 1.31 13.10 -32.32
CA TRP A 499 0.24 13.24 -33.32
C TRP A 499 -1.05 13.73 -32.70
N VAL A 500 -1.62 14.74 -33.33
CA VAL A 500 -2.87 15.38 -32.93
C VAL A 500 -3.86 15.42 -34.09
N HIS A 501 -5.15 15.38 -33.77
CA HIS A 501 -6.23 15.61 -34.72
C HIS A 501 -7.07 16.79 -34.21
N ALA A 502 -7.19 17.83 -35.03
CA ALA A 502 -7.97 19.01 -34.69
C ALA A 502 -9.29 19.05 -35.45
N SER A 503 -10.42 19.15 -34.75
CA SER A 503 -11.74 19.26 -35.38
C SER A 503 -11.97 20.62 -36.05
N ALA A 504 -11.25 21.65 -35.62
CA ALA A 504 -11.22 22.99 -36.20
C ALA A 504 -9.85 23.63 -35.94
N ASP A 505 -9.54 24.71 -36.64
CA ASP A 505 -8.34 25.51 -36.39
C ASP A 505 -8.33 26.00 -34.93
N THR A 506 -7.23 25.71 -34.21
CA THR A 506 -7.11 26.01 -32.78
C THR A 506 -5.65 26.13 -32.36
N GLU A 507 -5.40 26.62 -31.15
CA GLU A 507 -4.09 26.57 -30.49
C GLU A 507 -4.02 25.40 -29.49
N LEU A 508 -2.90 24.68 -29.48
CA LEU A 508 -2.53 23.71 -28.45
C LEU A 508 -1.39 24.26 -27.61
N VAL A 509 -1.59 24.33 -26.29
CA VAL A 509 -0.54 24.71 -25.34
C VAL A 509 0.11 23.46 -24.77
N VAL A 510 1.44 23.40 -24.88
CA VAL A 510 2.26 22.32 -24.33
C VAL A 510 3.27 22.90 -23.34
N GLU A 511 3.37 22.28 -22.16
CA GLU A 511 4.32 22.65 -21.12
C GLU A 511 5.21 21.46 -20.78
N LEU A 512 6.53 21.69 -20.73
CA LEU A 512 7.45 20.75 -20.10
C LEU A 512 7.54 21.13 -18.62
N ARG A 513 7.17 20.21 -17.75
CA ARG A 513 7.21 20.43 -16.30
C ARG A 513 8.07 19.38 -15.58
N CYS A 514 8.51 19.70 -14.37
CA CYS A 514 9.07 18.74 -13.42
C CYS A 514 8.55 19.01 -12.00
N SER A 515 8.92 18.13 -11.07
CA SER A 515 8.65 18.31 -9.65
C SER A 515 9.62 19.30 -9.01
N GLY A 516 9.18 20.04 -7.99
CA GLY A 516 10.08 20.89 -7.20
C GLY A 516 11.09 20.08 -6.36
N ASN A 517 10.71 18.85 -6.00
CA ASN A 517 11.59 17.84 -5.42
C ASN A 517 11.64 16.65 -6.38
N ALA A 518 12.84 16.24 -6.83
CA ALA A 518 13.04 15.18 -7.82
C ALA A 518 12.52 13.79 -7.38
N THR A 519 12.31 13.57 -6.08
CA THR A 519 11.71 12.32 -5.57
C THR A 519 10.19 12.30 -5.62
N ASN A 520 9.55 13.43 -5.91
CA ASN A 520 8.10 13.54 -6.09
C ASN A 520 7.71 13.42 -7.56
N HIS A 521 6.43 13.21 -7.81
CA HIS A 521 5.85 13.12 -9.16
C HIS A 521 4.73 14.14 -9.38
N THR A 522 4.91 15.34 -8.82
CA THR A 522 3.96 16.45 -8.92
C THR A 522 4.50 17.48 -9.92
N PRO A 523 3.85 17.75 -11.06
CA PRO A 523 4.39 18.66 -12.08
C PRO A 523 4.19 20.15 -11.74
N GLU A 524 5.02 20.66 -10.84
CA GLU A 524 4.93 22.02 -10.27
C GLU A 524 5.71 23.08 -11.04
N VAL A 525 6.92 22.72 -11.51
CA VAL A 525 7.87 23.67 -12.09
C VAL A 525 7.74 23.62 -13.61
N ILE A 526 7.35 24.73 -14.23
CA ILE A 526 7.32 24.86 -15.69
C ILE A 526 8.73 25.19 -16.18
N LEU A 527 9.34 24.24 -16.90
CA LEU A 527 10.66 24.40 -17.49
C LEU A 527 10.60 25.07 -18.87
N SER A 528 9.52 24.83 -19.62
CA SER A 528 9.29 25.42 -20.93
C SER A 528 7.81 25.39 -21.28
N ARG A 529 7.35 26.36 -22.09
CA ARG A 529 5.96 26.49 -22.56
C ARG A 529 5.95 26.86 -24.03
N GLN A 530 5.14 26.16 -24.82
CA GLN A 530 4.97 26.38 -26.25
C GLN A 530 3.48 26.48 -26.59
N SER A 531 3.14 27.44 -27.44
CA SER A 531 1.81 27.59 -28.03
C SER A 531 1.90 27.25 -29.51
N ILE A 532 1.16 26.24 -29.95
CA ILE A 532 1.27 25.67 -31.30
C ILE A 532 -0.06 25.84 -32.01
N TYR A 533 -0.07 26.56 -33.13
CA TYR A 533 -1.25 26.66 -33.97
C TYR A 533 -1.46 25.37 -34.76
N ILE A 534 -2.63 24.76 -34.59
CA ILE A 534 -3.03 23.51 -35.24
C ILE A 534 -4.18 23.81 -36.19
N GLN A 535 -3.93 23.63 -37.48
CA GLN A 535 -4.97 23.62 -38.50
C GLN A 535 -5.84 22.36 -38.38
N SER A 536 -7.11 22.48 -38.76
CA SER A 536 -8.03 21.35 -38.80
C SER A 536 -7.47 20.15 -39.57
N GLY A 537 -7.72 18.95 -39.04
CA GLY A 537 -7.23 17.67 -39.56
C GLY A 537 -6.09 17.07 -38.73
N ARG A 538 -5.47 16.02 -39.26
CA ARG A 538 -4.35 15.30 -38.60
C ARG A 538 -3.02 15.98 -38.88
N ARG A 539 -2.22 16.15 -37.83
CA ARG A 539 -0.88 16.76 -37.88
C ARG A 539 0.06 16.04 -36.92
N SER A 540 1.34 15.99 -37.26
CA SER A 540 2.40 15.78 -36.27
C SER A 540 2.82 17.13 -35.71
N ILE A 541 3.19 17.17 -34.43
CA ILE A 541 3.80 18.32 -33.78
C ILE A 541 5.21 17.95 -33.33
N HIS A 542 6.15 18.87 -33.54
CA HIS A 542 7.54 18.74 -33.13
C HIS A 542 7.79 19.65 -31.93
N LEU A 543 8.23 19.07 -30.82
CA LEU A 543 8.44 19.76 -29.55
C LEU A 543 9.93 19.75 -29.24
N ASN A 544 10.55 20.92 -29.32
CA ASN A 544 11.95 21.14 -29.00
C ASN A 544 12.04 22.11 -27.83
N PHE A 545 12.35 21.59 -26.64
CA PHE A 545 12.33 22.41 -25.41
C PHE A 545 13.67 23.09 -25.12
N ASN A 546 14.80 22.50 -25.56
CA ASN A 546 16.17 22.97 -25.27
C ASN A 546 16.43 23.16 -23.76
N VAL A 547 15.94 22.23 -22.94
CA VAL A 547 16.02 22.25 -21.47
C VAL A 547 16.86 21.06 -21.00
N SER A 548 17.63 21.24 -19.93
CA SER A 548 18.19 20.15 -19.12
C SER A 548 17.77 20.31 -17.66
N VAL A 549 17.92 19.25 -16.88
CA VAL A 549 17.62 19.23 -15.43
C VAL A 549 18.89 19.09 -14.62
N GLU A 550 18.88 19.61 -13.39
CA GLU A 550 20.04 19.58 -12.48
C GLU A 550 20.16 18.26 -11.72
N GLU A 551 19.06 17.55 -11.54
CA GLU A 551 18.99 16.26 -10.84
C GLU A 551 18.27 15.23 -11.71
N ASP A 552 18.57 13.96 -11.47
CA ASP A 552 17.84 12.84 -12.06
C ASP A 552 16.37 12.92 -11.63
N THR A 553 15.45 13.05 -12.60
CA THR A 553 14.02 13.25 -12.32
C THR A 553 13.15 12.70 -13.45
N TYR A 554 11.85 12.58 -13.18
CA TYR A 554 10.85 12.53 -14.23
C TYR A 554 10.45 13.94 -14.67
N VAL A 555 10.32 14.11 -15.99
CA VAL A 555 9.70 15.27 -16.62
C VAL A 555 8.32 14.90 -17.15
N PHE A 556 7.44 15.89 -17.23
CA PHE A 556 6.06 15.78 -17.65
C PHE A 556 5.88 16.61 -18.91
N ILE A 557 5.52 15.99 -20.02
CA ILE A 557 5.11 16.70 -21.23
C ILE A 557 3.60 16.90 -21.14
N CYS A 558 3.18 18.05 -20.61
CA CYS A 558 1.80 18.39 -20.33
C CYS A 558 1.13 19.03 -21.57
N PHE A 559 0.17 18.34 -22.16
CA PHE A 559 -0.75 18.85 -23.17
C PHE A 559 -1.98 19.44 -22.46
N LEU A 560 -2.15 20.76 -22.51
CA LEU A 560 -3.24 21.42 -21.79
C LEU A 560 -4.59 21.20 -22.49
N LYS A 561 -5.65 21.05 -21.69
CA LYS A 561 -7.01 20.74 -22.15
C LYS A 561 -7.44 21.58 -23.35
N ASN A 562 -7.91 20.91 -24.40
CA ASN A 562 -8.53 21.52 -25.56
C ASN A 562 -9.50 20.52 -26.20
N SER A 563 -10.81 20.78 -26.08
CA SER A 563 -11.85 19.87 -26.57
C SER A 563 -11.91 19.75 -28.10
N LEU A 564 -11.21 20.60 -28.85
CA LEU A 564 -11.08 20.51 -30.30
C LEU A 564 -9.91 19.62 -30.75
N ILE A 565 -9.07 19.16 -29.81
CA ILE A 565 -7.89 18.32 -30.06
C ILE A 565 -8.16 16.89 -29.58
N GLU A 566 -7.83 15.92 -30.41
CA GLU A 566 -7.67 14.52 -30.03
C GLU A 566 -6.19 14.14 -30.06
N MET A 567 -5.75 13.39 -29.04
CA MET A 567 -4.40 12.85 -28.92
C MET A 567 -4.39 11.38 -29.33
N CYS A 568 -3.30 10.94 -29.97
CA CYS A 568 -3.10 9.52 -30.31
C CYS A 568 -2.33 8.77 -29.22
N TYR A 569 -2.67 7.49 -28.98
CA TYR A 569 -2.14 6.70 -27.87
C TYR A 569 -1.41 5.43 -28.32
N SER A 570 -0.71 4.81 -27.36
CA SER A 570 0.07 3.59 -27.52
C SER A 570 -0.36 2.53 -26.52
N ASN A 571 -0.38 1.27 -26.98
CA ASN A 571 -0.51 0.09 -26.13
C ASN A 571 0.83 -0.43 -25.62
N VAL A 572 1.96 0.16 -26.06
CA VAL A 572 3.29 -0.23 -25.57
C VAL A 572 3.46 0.23 -24.13
N ARG A 573 3.88 -0.70 -23.29
CA ARG A 573 4.14 -0.49 -21.87
C ARG A 573 5.61 -0.75 -21.56
N ILE A 574 6.18 0.18 -20.80
CA ILE A 574 7.57 0.14 -20.37
C ILE A 574 7.57 0.44 -18.87
N SER A 575 8.30 -0.38 -18.09
CA SER A 575 8.46 -0.17 -16.66
C SER A 575 8.98 1.25 -16.36
N GLY A 576 8.33 1.95 -15.44
CA GLY A 576 8.68 3.33 -15.12
C GLY A 576 8.21 4.39 -16.13
N ILE A 577 7.33 4.06 -17.09
CA ILE A 577 6.77 5.01 -18.07
C ILE A 577 5.23 4.94 -18.05
N LEU A 578 4.57 6.07 -17.83
CA LEU A 578 3.11 6.17 -17.81
C LEU A 578 2.62 7.55 -18.22
N SER A 579 1.35 7.65 -18.58
CA SER A 579 0.65 8.93 -18.73
C SER A 579 -0.14 9.28 -17.47
N ALA A 580 -0.32 10.57 -17.22
CA ALA A 580 -1.10 11.10 -16.11
C ALA A 580 -2.04 12.20 -16.59
N PHE A 581 -3.15 12.40 -15.89
CA PHE A 581 -4.21 13.31 -16.33
C PHE A 581 -4.65 14.23 -15.21
N ASN A 582 -4.87 15.50 -15.54
CA ASN A 582 -5.42 16.49 -14.62
C ASN A 582 -6.96 16.44 -14.65
N LYS A 583 -7.52 15.38 -14.08
CA LYS A 583 -8.97 15.14 -14.03
C LYS A 583 -9.57 15.61 -12.72
N THR A 584 -10.89 15.69 -12.68
CA THR A 584 -11.65 15.82 -11.43
C THR A 584 -12.28 14.48 -11.05
N ASN A 585 -12.15 14.10 -9.79
CA ASN A 585 -12.81 12.96 -9.17
C ASN A 585 -13.32 13.33 -7.77
N PRO A 586 -14.53 13.92 -7.67
CA PRO A 586 -15.10 14.35 -6.39
C PRO A 586 -15.30 13.23 -5.37
N ALA A 587 -15.33 11.95 -5.78
CA ALA A 587 -15.51 10.82 -4.88
C ALA A 587 -14.33 10.60 -3.91
N VAL A 588 -13.18 11.19 -4.22
CA VAL A 588 -11.92 11.11 -3.44
C VAL A 588 -11.32 12.50 -3.21
N SER A 589 -12.17 13.53 -3.14
CA SER A 589 -11.78 14.94 -2.92
C SER A 589 -10.76 15.50 -3.92
N ASN A 590 -10.65 14.89 -5.10
CA ASN A 590 -9.76 15.35 -6.16
C ASN A 590 -10.54 16.28 -7.10
N TYR A 591 -10.21 17.56 -7.11
CA TYR A 591 -10.81 18.56 -8.00
C TYR A 591 -9.84 19.05 -9.08
N GLY A 592 -8.86 18.21 -9.44
CA GLY A 592 -7.74 18.55 -10.34
C GLY A 592 -6.64 19.37 -9.66
N LYS A 593 -6.93 20.01 -8.53
CA LYS A 593 -5.98 20.74 -7.70
C LYS A 593 -6.46 20.76 -6.26
N GLN A 594 -5.52 20.74 -5.31
CA GLN A 594 -5.81 21.18 -3.94
C GLN A 594 -5.30 22.60 -3.73
N GLN A 595 -6.12 23.41 -3.07
CA GLN A 595 -5.78 24.80 -2.73
C GLN A 595 -6.35 25.09 -1.34
N PRO A 596 -5.52 25.14 -0.28
CA PRO A 596 -5.98 25.53 1.04
C PRO A 596 -6.44 26.99 1.01
N VAL A 597 -7.61 27.25 1.60
CA VAL A 597 -8.23 28.59 1.71
C VAL A 597 -7.71 29.38 2.91
N GLU A 598 -7.19 28.66 3.90
CA GLU A 598 -6.57 29.16 5.12
C GLU A 598 -5.24 28.43 5.35
N ASP A 599 -4.41 28.92 6.26
CA ASP A 599 -3.11 28.32 6.55
C ASP A 599 -3.28 27.06 7.41
N LEU A 600 -3.61 25.95 6.74
CA LEU A 600 -3.72 24.62 7.34
C LEU A 600 -2.37 23.91 7.46
N GLY A 601 -1.26 24.54 7.05
CA GLY A 601 0.06 23.91 7.01
C GLY A 601 0.15 22.77 5.99
N VAL A 602 -0.52 22.93 4.83
CA VAL A 602 -0.51 22.01 3.69
C VAL A 602 -0.24 22.79 2.41
N ASP A 603 0.36 22.14 1.41
CA ASP A 603 0.74 22.82 0.16
C ASP A 603 -0.38 22.88 -0.88
N ALA A 604 -0.34 23.90 -1.74
CA ALA A 604 -1.15 23.95 -2.95
C ALA A 604 -0.44 23.25 -4.12
N PHE A 605 -1.10 22.30 -4.79
CA PHE A 605 -0.58 21.66 -6.00
C PHE A 605 -1.69 20.98 -6.83
N GLU A 606 -1.38 20.68 -8.10
CA GLU A 606 -2.28 20.01 -9.02
C GLU A 606 -2.20 18.48 -8.91
N PHE A 607 -3.34 17.81 -9.06
CA PHE A 607 -3.39 16.36 -9.13
C PHE A 607 -3.28 15.88 -10.58
N TRP A 608 -2.36 14.97 -10.82
CA TRP A 608 -2.08 14.35 -12.11
C TRP A 608 -2.04 12.84 -11.90
N CYS A 609 -3.15 12.18 -12.14
CA CYS A 609 -3.33 10.75 -11.86
C CYS A 609 -3.46 9.94 -13.16
N PRO A 610 -2.88 8.74 -13.25
CA PRO A 610 -3.07 7.87 -14.39
C PRO A 610 -4.49 7.31 -14.44
N ASP A 611 -4.92 6.94 -15.63
CA ASP A 611 -6.10 6.10 -15.79
C ASP A 611 -5.78 4.65 -15.43
N ARG A 612 -6.75 3.96 -14.81
CA ARG A 612 -6.66 2.51 -14.58
C ARG A 612 -6.69 1.75 -15.90
N ARG A 613 -5.99 0.62 -15.97
CA ARG A 613 -6.11 -0.30 -17.09
C ARG A 613 -7.55 -0.82 -17.22
N PRO A 614 -8.04 -1.07 -18.45
CA PRO A 614 -7.32 -1.00 -19.73
C PRO A 614 -7.17 0.42 -20.33
N ASN A 615 -7.79 1.43 -19.72
CA ASN A 615 -7.78 2.81 -20.24
C ASN A 615 -6.43 3.52 -20.04
N GLY A 616 -5.66 3.14 -19.01
CA GLY A 616 -4.31 3.66 -18.77
C GLY A 616 -3.35 3.30 -19.90
N LYS A 617 -3.16 4.22 -20.86
CA LYS A 617 -2.33 4.07 -22.06
C LYS A 617 -1.29 5.18 -22.15
N ASN A 618 -0.16 4.91 -22.78
CA ASN A 618 0.84 5.95 -23.04
C ASN A 618 0.42 6.83 -24.21
N ILE A 619 0.86 8.09 -24.24
CA ILE A 619 0.67 8.97 -25.40
C ILE A 619 1.65 8.53 -26.49
N ALA A 620 1.17 8.40 -27.72
CA ALA A 620 2.03 7.99 -28.84
C ALA A 620 3.02 9.10 -29.19
N MET A 621 4.30 8.77 -29.29
CA MET A 621 5.36 9.73 -29.63
C MET A 621 6.63 9.10 -30.15
N GLN A 622 7.41 9.86 -30.91
CA GLN A 622 8.82 9.61 -31.22
C GLN A 622 9.72 10.50 -30.38
N ILE A 623 10.88 9.99 -30.01
CA ILE A 623 11.80 10.58 -29.04
C ILE A 623 13.22 10.55 -29.65
N ASN A 624 13.79 11.73 -29.92
CA ASN A 624 15.06 11.86 -30.64
C ASN A 624 16.02 12.88 -29.97
N PRO A 625 17.23 12.46 -29.54
CA PRO A 625 17.71 11.08 -29.46
C PRO A 625 16.90 10.27 -28.43
N GLY A 626 16.87 8.95 -28.57
CA GLY A 626 16.13 8.09 -27.66
C GLY A 626 16.71 8.07 -26.23
N ILE A 627 15.87 7.76 -25.24
CA ILE A 627 16.24 7.73 -23.83
C ILE A 627 16.91 6.38 -23.49
N ALA A 628 18.18 6.41 -23.11
CA ALA A 628 19.01 5.22 -22.85
C ALA A 628 19.29 4.98 -21.36
N LEU A 629 18.24 4.88 -20.54
CA LEU A 629 18.35 4.76 -19.07
C LEU A 629 18.06 3.34 -18.53
N PHE A 630 17.78 2.38 -19.41
CA PHE A 630 17.30 1.04 -19.07
C PHE A 630 18.40 -0.04 -19.10
N LYS A 631 19.54 0.29 -18.49
CA LYS A 631 20.79 -0.46 -18.60
C LYS A 631 20.79 -1.76 -17.79
N ALA A 632 21.56 -2.74 -18.25
CA ALA A 632 21.78 -4.01 -17.56
C ALA A 632 22.32 -3.79 -16.13
N ASP A 633 23.14 -2.77 -15.93
CA ASP A 633 23.74 -2.41 -14.64
C ASP A 633 22.72 -2.00 -13.56
N ASN A 634 21.50 -1.60 -13.95
CA ASN A 634 20.46 -1.19 -13.01
C ASN A 634 20.07 -2.33 -12.05
N VAL A 635 20.19 -3.60 -12.47
CA VAL A 635 19.80 -4.77 -11.66
C VAL A 635 20.60 -4.97 -10.37
N ARG A 636 21.67 -4.20 -10.17
CA ARG A 636 22.53 -4.25 -8.97
C ARG A 636 22.65 -2.93 -8.23
N ASN A 637 21.87 -1.92 -8.62
CA ASN A 637 22.02 -0.55 -8.08
C ASN A 637 21.43 -0.36 -6.66
N GLY A 638 20.83 -1.40 -6.09
CA GLY A 638 20.25 -1.41 -4.76
C GLY A 638 18.84 -0.79 -4.66
N ILE A 639 18.16 -0.55 -5.78
CA ILE A 639 16.77 -0.05 -5.84
C ILE A 639 15.94 -0.94 -6.77
N ALA A 640 15.07 -1.76 -6.20
CA ALA A 640 14.25 -2.72 -6.95
C ALA A 640 12.88 -2.15 -7.41
N ARG A 641 12.81 -0.87 -7.80
CA ARG A 641 11.59 -0.21 -8.32
C ARG A 641 11.88 1.15 -8.97
N PRO A 642 10.98 1.66 -9.83
CA PRO A 642 11.06 3.04 -10.27
C PRO A 642 10.92 4.03 -9.10
N THR A 643 11.68 5.12 -9.16
CA THR A 643 11.69 6.21 -8.16
C THR A 643 11.75 7.56 -8.89
N ASN A 644 12.88 8.26 -8.84
CA ASN A 644 13.20 9.38 -9.73
C ASN A 644 13.81 8.91 -11.06
N GLN A 645 14.16 7.62 -11.15
CA GLN A 645 14.63 6.90 -12.34
C GLN A 645 13.93 5.54 -12.45
N PRO A 646 13.93 4.88 -13.62
CA PRO A 646 13.27 3.58 -13.80
C PRO A 646 13.86 2.44 -12.97
N ASN A 647 15.18 2.48 -12.70
CA ASN A 647 15.93 1.46 -11.93
C ASN A 647 15.69 0.01 -12.37
N ALA A 648 15.58 -0.22 -13.68
CA ALA A 648 15.39 -1.55 -14.24
C ALA A 648 16.33 -1.76 -15.42
N TRP A 649 16.80 -2.98 -15.61
CA TRP A 649 17.16 -3.42 -16.95
C TRP A 649 15.87 -3.66 -17.73
N ILE A 650 15.77 -3.10 -18.93
CA ILE A 650 14.67 -3.37 -19.85
C ILE A 650 15.29 -3.78 -21.19
N ALA A 651 14.90 -4.95 -21.68
CA ALA A 651 15.32 -5.42 -23.00
C ALA A 651 14.63 -4.60 -24.11
N ASP A 652 15.24 -4.54 -25.28
CA ASP A 652 14.59 -3.96 -26.46
C ASP A 652 13.27 -4.71 -26.72
N LEU A 653 12.22 -3.98 -27.11
CA LEU A 653 10.91 -4.58 -27.32
C LEU A 653 10.92 -5.67 -28.41
N THR A 654 11.85 -5.58 -29.37
CA THR A 654 12.02 -6.55 -30.46
C THR A 654 12.88 -7.76 -30.08
N ASP A 655 13.49 -7.77 -28.89
CA ASP A 655 14.28 -8.91 -28.42
C ASP A 655 13.36 -10.09 -28.08
N GLU A 656 13.43 -11.14 -28.91
CA GLU A 656 12.66 -12.36 -28.74
C GLU A 656 13.22 -13.29 -27.65
N LYS A 657 14.50 -13.12 -27.28
CA LYS A 657 15.18 -13.95 -26.27
C LYS A 657 15.97 -13.11 -25.25
N PRO A 658 15.29 -12.22 -24.49
CA PRO A 658 15.92 -11.38 -23.50
C PRO A 658 16.77 -12.20 -22.53
N THR A 659 18.06 -11.89 -22.48
CA THR A 659 19.03 -12.63 -21.68
C THR A 659 19.92 -11.66 -20.94
N LEU A 660 20.05 -11.87 -19.62
CA LEU A 660 21.03 -11.18 -18.78
C LEU A 660 22.17 -12.14 -18.46
N LEU A 661 23.40 -11.65 -18.58
CA LEU A 661 24.61 -12.39 -18.38
C LEU A 661 25.44 -11.77 -17.24
N LEU A 662 25.69 -12.56 -16.19
CA LEU A 662 26.60 -12.25 -15.09
C LEU A 662 27.88 -13.08 -15.25
N GLU A 663 29.03 -12.43 -15.27
CA GLU A 663 30.35 -13.07 -15.39
C GLU A 663 31.28 -12.65 -14.25
N TRP A 664 31.93 -13.61 -13.63
CA TRP A 664 32.93 -13.37 -12.58
C TRP A 664 34.33 -13.79 -13.06
N PRO A 665 35.39 -13.10 -12.61
CA PRO A 665 36.76 -13.50 -12.93
C PRO A 665 37.10 -14.89 -12.37
N ASP A 666 36.59 -15.20 -11.18
CA ASP A 666 36.80 -16.46 -10.47
C ASP A 666 35.51 -17.25 -10.30
N ILE A 667 35.65 -18.57 -10.11
CA ILE A 667 34.50 -19.46 -9.84
C ILE A 667 33.84 -19.00 -8.53
N GLN A 668 32.54 -18.70 -8.60
CA GLN A 668 31.74 -18.39 -7.44
C GLN A 668 31.08 -19.65 -6.88
N THR A 669 30.92 -19.69 -5.56
CA THR A 669 30.06 -20.67 -4.88
C THR A 669 28.73 -20.00 -4.63
N ILE A 670 27.63 -20.49 -5.21
CA ILE A 670 26.31 -19.87 -5.08
C ILE A 670 25.32 -20.88 -4.48
N ARG A 671 24.65 -20.48 -3.39
CA ARG A 671 23.57 -21.24 -2.75
C ARG A 671 22.22 -20.58 -2.85
N LYS A 672 22.17 -19.27 -3.02
CA LYS A 672 20.91 -18.53 -3.11
C LYS A 672 20.98 -17.48 -4.20
N ILE A 673 19.90 -17.41 -5.00
CA ILE A 673 19.69 -16.35 -5.97
C ILE A 673 18.34 -15.71 -5.65
N GLU A 674 18.29 -14.37 -5.59
CA GLU A 674 17.06 -13.61 -5.41
C GLU A 674 16.83 -12.76 -6.66
N LEU A 675 15.61 -12.80 -7.19
CA LEU A 675 15.16 -12.02 -8.34
C LEU A 675 14.02 -11.10 -7.91
N SER A 676 14.05 -9.85 -8.37
CA SER A 676 12.96 -8.89 -8.21
C SER A 676 12.44 -8.45 -9.58
N PHE A 677 11.16 -8.74 -9.83
CA PHE A 677 10.42 -8.43 -11.04
C PHE A 677 9.54 -7.20 -10.86
N ASP A 678 9.15 -6.58 -11.97
CA ASP A 678 8.17 -5.49 -11.93
C ASP A 678 6.74 -6.05 -11.90
N THR A 679 6.06 -5.85 -10.79
CA THR A 679 4.63 -6.14 -10.62
C THR A 679 3.80 -4.87 -10.53
N ASP A 680 4.25 -3.82 -11.21
CA ASP A 680 3.61 -2.52 -11.27
C ASP A 680 3.35 -1.91 -9.90
N PHE A 681 4.37 -1.30 -9.30
CA PHE A 681 4.22 -0.59 -8.03
C PHE A 681 3.33 0.66 -8.12
N ASP A 682 2.86 1.05 -9.31
CA ASP A 682 1.91 2.15 -9.49
C ASP A 682 0.46 1.67 -9.49
N HIS A 683 0.21 0.48 -10.06
CA HIS A 683 -1.12 -0.09 -10.14
C HIS A 683 -1.63 -0.52 -8.76
N PRO A 684 -2.84 -0.08 -8.36
CA PRO A 684 -3.44 -0.51 -7.10
C PRO A 684 -3.93 -1.95 -7.19
N LEU A 685 -3.94 -2.64 -6.04
CA LEU A 685 -4.37 -4.04 -5.91
C LEU A 685 -5.44 -4.14 -4.81
N GLU A 686 -6.62 -3.55 -5.05
CA GLU A 686 -7.70 -3.59 -4.09
C GLU A 686 -8.16 -5.03 -3.80
N THR A 687 -8.51 -5.29 -2.55
CA THR A 687 -8.94 -6.63 -2.12
C THR A 687 -10.42 -6.91 -2.37
N VAL A 688 -11.23 -5.86 -2.52
CA VAL A 688 -12.69 -5.95 -2.72
C VAL A 688 -13.20 -4.80 -3.59
N LEU A 689 -14.39 -4.98 -4.17
CA LEU A 689 -15.15 -4.03 -5.00
C LEU A 689 -14.51 -3.65 -6.34
N MET A 690 -13.27 -3.18 -6.35
CA MET A 690 -12.58 -2.81 -7.57
C MET A 690 -11.88 -4.03 -8.17
N GLN A 691 -12.31 -4.42 -9.36
CA GLN A 691 -11.71 -5.53 -10.10
C GLN A 691 -10.51 -5.05 -10.93
N HIS A 692 -9.72 -6.01 -11.39
CA HIS A 692 -8.57 -5.78 -12.26
C HIS A 692 -8.76 -6.51 -13.59
N PRO A 693 -8.36 -5.91 -14.73
CA PRO A 693 -8.44 -6.59 -16.02
C PRO A 693 -7.45 -7.76 -16.12
N GLU A 694 -6.41 -7.77 -15.29
CA GLU A 694 -5.41 -8.83 -15.25
C GLU A 694 -5.35 -9.51 -13.87
N THR A 695 -5.19 -10.83 -13.86
CA THR A 695 -4.86 -11.62 -12.66
C THR A 695 -3.35 -11.72 -12.42
N ILE A 696 -2.54 -11.40 -13.42
CA ILE A 696 -1.08 -11.32 -13.36
C ILE A 696 -0.67 -9.97 -13.95
N MET A 697 0.16 -9.21 -13.25
CA MET A 697 0.57 -7.89 -13.71
C MET A 697 1.34 -7.99 -15.05
N PRO A 698 1.01 -7.15 -16.07
CA PRO A 698 1.59 -7.29 -17.41
C PRO A 698 3.12 -7.21 -17.47
N PHE A 699 3.74 -6.50 -16.54
CA PHE A 699 5.20 -6.37 -16.45
C PHE A 699 5.89 -7.56 -15.78
N CYS A 700 5.12 -8.41 -15.08
CA CYS A 700 5.68 -9.51 -14.30
C CYS A 700 6.12 -10.64 -15.23
N ILE A 701 7.38 -11.05 -15.10
CA ILE A 701 7.91 -12.17 -15.87
C ILE A 701 7.39 -13.47 -15.26
N GLN A 702 6.67 -14.24 -16.07
CA GLN A 702 6.09 -15.52 -15.66
C GLN A 702 7.08 -16.67 -15.78
N ASP A 703 7.78 -16.73 -16.92
CA ASP A 703 8.64 -17.85 -17.27
C ASP A 703 10.09 -17.39 -17.43
N PHE A 704 11.00 -18.09 -16.77
CA PHE A 704 12.44 -17.81 -16.86
C PHE A 704 13.28 -19.04 -16.52
N SER A 705 14.54 -19.03 -16.97
CA SER A 705 15.49 -20.09 -16.65
C SER A 705 16.90 -19.54 -16.40
N LEU A 706 17.69 -20.29 -15.63
CA LEU A 706 19.09 -19.98 -15.37
C LEU A 706 19.99 -21.09 -15.89
N CYS A 707 21.06 -20.69 -16.56
CA CYS A 707 22.12 -21.58 -17.02
C CYS A 707 23.47 -21.18 -16.41
N ASN A 708 24.34 -22.17 -16.18
CA ASN A 708 25.72 -21.95 -15.73
C ASN A 708 26.68 -21.69 -16.92
N ASP A 709 27.97 -21.52 -16.62
CA ASP A 709 29.09 -21.41 -17.58
C ASP A 709 29.24 -22.59 -18.56
N ARG A 710 28.65 -23.75 -18.27
CA ARG A 710 28.58 -24.90 -19.19
C ARG A 710 27.32 -24.90 -20.05
N ASN A 711 26.49 -23.85 -19.99
CA ASN A 711 25.15 -23.78 -20.56
C ASN A 711 24.20 -24.88 -20.06
N GLU A 712 24.49 -25.49 -18.91
CA GLU A 712 23.58 -26.43 -18.26
C GLU A 712 22.48 -25.62 -17.57
N ARG A 713 21.21 -25.95 -17.84
CA ARG A 713 20.07 -25.33 -17.16
C ARG A 713 20.00 -25.82 -15.71
N ILE A 714 20.28 -24.94 -14.78
CA ILE A 714 20.32 -25.22 -13.33
C ILE A 714 19.01 -24.90 -12.62
N TYR A 715 18.17 -24.06 -13.22
CA TYR A 715 16.86 -23.70 -12.68
C TYR A 715 15.89 -23.30 -13.79
N GLU A 716 14.60 -23.55 -13.59
CA GLU A 716 13.50 -23.15 -14.45
C GLU A 716 12.28 -22.84 -13.59
N LYS A 717 11.59 -21.74 -13.92
CA LYS A 717 10.32 -21.34 -13.32
C LYS A 717 9.32 -21.06 -14.43
N GLN A 718 8.11 -21.58 -14.23
CA GLN A 718 6.93 -21.27 -15.03
C GLN A 718 5.85 -20.66 -14.14
N GLY A 719 5.05 -19.76 -14.72
CA GLY A 719 3.88 -19.17 -14.07
C GLY A 719 4.19 -18.38 -12.80
N ASN A 720 5.27 -17.60 -12.79
CA ASN A 720 5.51 -16.61 -11.74
C ASN A 720 4.51 -15.44 -11.84
N TYR A 721 3.98 -15.01 -10.71
CA TYR A 721 3.13 -13.81 -10.61
C TYR A 721 3.52 -12.94 -9.41
N GLN A 722 4.63 -13.29 -8.75
CA GLN A 722 5.13 -12.63 -7.55
C GLN A 722 6.30 -11.72 -7.91
N THR A 723 6.42 -10.62 -7.17
CA THR A 723 7.50 -9.62 -7.34
C THR A 723 8.85 -10.21 -7.03
N ARG A 724 8.93 -11.05 -5.98
CA ARG A 724 10.18 -11.64 -5.52
C ARG A 724 10.15 -13.14 -5.71
N HIS A 725 11.26 -13.66 -6.24
CA HIS A 725 11.47 -15.09 -6.37
C HIS A 725 12.83 -15.46 -5.80
N THR A 726 12.85 -16.40 -4.84
CA THR A 726 14.09 -16.90 -4.22
C THR A 726 14.35 -18.32 -4.69
N ILE A 727 15.57 -18.55 -5.17
CA ILE A 727 16.06 -19.86 -5.59
C ILE A 727 17.07 -20.30 -4.54
N GLN A 728 16.75 -21.39 -3.84
CA GLN A 728 17.63 -22.00 -2.86
C GLN A 728 18.20 -23.30 -3.41
N PHE A 729 19.53 -23.41 -3.48
CA PHE A 729 20.22 -24.63 -3.87
C PHE A 729 20.67 -25.39 -2.62
N TYR A 730 20.24 -26.65 -2.49
CA TYR A 730 20.70 -27.54 -1.41
C TYR A 730 22.19 -27.88 -1.56
N THR A 731 22.62 -28.12 -2.80
CA THR A 731 24.04 -28.25 -3.15
C THR A 731 24.46 -26.97 -3.85
N PRO A 732 25.51 -26.27 -3.38
CA PRO A 732 25.97 -25.05 -4.05
C PRO A 732 26.35 -25.34 -5.50
N ILE A 733 26.05 -24.38 -6.36
CA ILE A 733 26.59 -24.38 -7.72
C ILE A 733 27.96 -23.71 -7.73
N TYR A 734 28.85 -24.20 -8.58
CA TYR A 734 30.18 -23.64 -8.80
C TYR A 734 30.26 -23.19 -10.24
N THR A 735 30.32 -21.88 -10.46
CA THR A 735 30.30 -21.34 -11.82
C THR A 735 30.97 -19.98 -11.92
N ARG A 736 31.56 -19.67 -13.08
CA ARG A 736 32.01 -18.31 -13.42
C ARG A 736 30.94 -17.47 -14.10
N GLN A 737 29.80 -18.06 -14.46
CA GLN A 737 28.80 -17.42 -15.30
C GLN A 737 27.38 -17.82 -14.88
N LEU A 738 26.49 -16.84 -14.81
CA LEU A 738 25.05 -17.09 -14.78
C LEU A 738 24.38 -16.39 -15.96
N LYS A 739 23.60 -17.15 -16.70
CA LYS A 739 22.80 -16.66 -17.83
C LYS A 739 21.32 -16.80 -17.49
N LEU A 740 20.66 -15.67 -17.27
CA LEU A 740 19.23 -15.59 -16.98
C LEU A 740 18.46 -15.32 -18.27
N HIS A 741 17.68 -16.30 -18.70
CA HIS A 741 16.77 -16.17 -19.83
C HIS A 741 15.38 -15.80 -19.32
N LEU A 742 14.85 -14.66 -19.77
CA LEU A 742 13.52 -14.18 -19.42
C LEU A 742 12.60 -14.31 -20.63
N GLN A 743 11.41 -14.87 -20.45
CA GLN A 743 10.46 -15.05 -21.53
C GLN A 743 9.53 -13.83 -21.67
N LYS A 744 9.40 -13.33 -22.89
CA LYS A 744 8.44 -12.27 -23.22
C LYS A 744 7.01 -12.81 -23.09
N SER A 745 6.25 -12.27 -22.13
CA SER A 745 4.88 -12.71 -21.83
C SER A 745 3.81 -11.95 -22.64
N HIS A 746 4.11 -10.73 -23.09
CA HIS A 746 3.20 -9.88 -23.85
C HIS A 746 3.92 -9.20 -25.01
N GLN A 747 3.27 -9.10 -26.18
CA GLN A 747 3.89 -8.50 -27.37
C GLN A 747 4.18 -7.00 -27.22
N THR A 748 3.34 -6.28 -26.45
CA THR A 748 3.42 -4.83 -26.26
C THR A 748 4.05 -4.43 -24.93
N VAL A 749 4.61 -5.37 -24.16
CA VAL A 749 5.29 -5.08 -22.90
C VAL A 749 6.75 -5.50 -23.04
N ALA A 750 7.66 -4.57 -22.78
CA ALA A 750 9.08 -4.89 -22.78
C ALA A 750 9.45 -5.74 -21.55
N VAL A 751 10.37 -6.70 -21.73
CA VAL A 751 10.86 -7.53 -20.62
C VAL A 751 11.74 -6.69 -19.72
N SER A 752 11.49 -6.74 -18.41
CA SER A 752 12.26 -6.01 -17.42
C SER A 752 12.66 -6.88 -16.22
N LEU A 753 13.77 -6.49 -15.59
CA LEU A 753 14.20 -7.01 -14.30
C LEU A 753 14.69 -5.84 -13.45
N MET A 754 14.23 -5.78 -12.21
CA MET A 754 14.57 -4.71 -11.28
C MET A 754 15.83 -5.04 -10.49
N GLU A 755 15.99 -6.30 -10.08
CA GLU A 755 17.13 -6.71 -9.26
C GLU A 755 17.48 -8.19 -9.43
N ILE A 756 18.78 -8.52 -9.37
CA ILE A 756 19.28 -9.88 -9.14
C ILE A 756 20.38 -9.84 -8.09
N ARG A 757 20.30 -10.75 -7.11
CA ARG A 757 21.32 -10.91 -6.05
C ARG A 757 21.73 -12.37 -5.91
N CYS A 758 23.01 -12.62 -5.65
CA CYS A 758 23.58 -13.97 -5.53
C CYS A 758 24.38 -14.11 -4.24
N TYR A 759 24.22 -15.22 -3.53
CA TYR A 759 24.83 -15.46 -2.22
C TYR A 759 25.44 -16.86 -2.10
N GLN A 760 26.48 -16.98 -1.26
CA GLN A 760 27.18 -18.23 -0.93
C GLN A 760 26.43 -19.15 0.04
#